data_AF-A0A367F9M7-F1
#
_entry.id   AF-A0A367F9M7-F1
#
_cell.length_a   1.000
_cell.length_b   1.000
_cell.length_c   1.000
_cell.angle_alpha   90.00
_cell.angle_beta   90.00
_cell.angle_gamma   90.00
#
_symmetry.space_group_name_H-M   'P 1'
#
loop_
_entity.id
_entity.type
_entity.pdbx_description
1 polymer ?
#
loop_
_entity_poly.entity_id
_entity_poly.type
_entity_poly.pdbx_seq_one_letter_code
_entity_poly.pdbx_strand_id
1 'polypeptide(L)'
;MSVVWVFPGQGSHRRGMGGVLDRYPALCARADEILGYSIRELCDDTRRLRDTRYVQPALYTVDALSYLARREEGGGPDYLAGHSLGEYAALFAAGCFDFETGLRLVRRRGELMGEATGGTMTAVLGVPRERLEELLDGTGVDVANDNSPEQVVIAGPKDALASAAGAVQEIGGKCVPLNVRTAFHSRYMRDAADAFAGALEEVRFAEPEVPVIANVTGRPHVAGAMAEALRRQIDGPVRWLDGMRYLLARGVDELEEIGPGDVLTKLWDVTRRYPVAAPEEDTRTPDTRMPAARMADAGAPGRGTSGEGASGEGRSRGAAPGASLRGAGGASERAGDPASLGSRAFREDYGLRYAYLAGSMFKGIASTDLVIRMGKAGLMGFFGTGGLTLPEIEDAIHTIRRGLGPDAPFGMNLLYGFDEDGLERDTVELYLRHDVRYVEAAAYPHVTAPLVRYRFTGAHRDASGRPVAVRRVLAKVSRPEVAAAFMAPPPESVLRRLVERGDLTPAEADAASSLPVAEDVCVEADSAGHTDGRSPYALMPAMVELRDTETARHGYARPIRVGASGGIGSPEAAAAAFVLGADFVVTGSVNQCSPEAGTSCEVKDMLAGLDVQDTAYAPAGDMFELGARVQVARKGTLFPARANKLYQLYRRHGSLDELDPDTRRTIQDRYFRRSFEEVWDETRAYLAARRPAELSRAQDDPRRKMALVFRWYFVHSIRLALEGVPGRRVDYQIHCGPAMGSFNRYAATIGLADWRDRHVDVIAERLMSGAAGVLDARLRRTGAR
;
A
#
# COMPACT_ATOMS: atom_id res chain seq x y z
N MET A 1 1.22 17.65 15.67
CA MET A 1 1.10 16.19 15.55
C MET A 1 0.05 15.76 16.54
N SER A 2 -0.97 15.03 16.10
CA SER A 2 -1.98 14.51 17.00
C SER A 2 -1.83 12.99 17.11
N VAL A 3 -1.75 12.50 18.34
CA VAL A 3 -1.42 11.12 18.65
C VAL A 3 -2.59 10.41 19.34
N VAL A 4 -2.88 9.19 18.89
CA VAL A 4 -3.76 8.26 19.60
C VAL A 4 -2.92 7.20 20.30
N TRP A 5 -3.20 6.95 21.58
CA TRP A 5 -2.70 5.74 22.24
C TRP A 5 -3.77 4.67 22.17
N VAL A 6 -3.38 3.49 21.68
CA VAL A 6 -4.31 2.37 21.47
C VAL A 6 -3.94 1.16 22.31
N PHE A 7 -4.97 0.43 22.76
CA PHE A 7 -4.81 -0.73 23.62
C PHE A 7 -5.28 -2.01 22.93
N PRO A 8 -4.44 -3.06 22.86
CA PRO A 8 -4.75 -4.28 22.15
C PRO A 8 -5.87 -5.09 22.82
N GLY A 9 -6.53 -5.93 22.03
CA GLY A 9 -7.57 -6.84 22.50
C GLY A 9 -7.07 -8.27 22.72
N GLN A 10 -8.02 -9.17 22.99
CA GLN A 10 -7.75 -10.60 23.05
C GLN A 10 -7.20 -11.10 21.71
N GLY A 11 -5.96 -11.60 21.73
CA GLY A 11 -5.24 -12.08 20.55
C GLY A 11 -3.79 -11.61 20.53
N SER A 12 -3.48 -10.53 21.26
CA SER A 12 -2.12 -10.00 21.40
C SER A 12 -1.33 -10.60 22.58
N HIS A 13 -1.96 -11.51 23.34
CA HIS A 13 -1.30 -12.19 24.45
C HIS A 13 -0.20 -13.14 23.94
N ARG A 14 0.92 -13.16 24.65
CA ARG A 14 2.06 -14.04 24.37
C ARG A 14 2.80 -14.34 25.66
N ARG A 15 3.54 -15.45 25.67
CA ARG A 15 4.44 -15.75 26.79
C ARG A 15 5.39 -14.58 27.02
N GLY A 16 5.59 -14.20 28.28
CA GLY A 16 6.46 -13.07 28.64
C GLY A 16 5.87 -11.69 28.39
N MET A 17 4.56 -11.56 28.12
CA MET A 17 3.90 -10.26 28.00
C MET A 17 3.92 -9.44 29.31
N GLY A 18 4.15 -10.10 30.45
CA GLY A 18 4.18 -9.50 31.78
C GLY A 18 5.46 -8.73 32.13
N GLY A 19 6.28 -8.32 31.17
CA GLY A 19 7.56 -7.62 31.46
C GLY A 19 7.41 -6.33 32.26
N VAL A 20 6.24 -5.67 32.18
CA VAL A 20 5.94 -4.45 32.96
C VAL A 20 5.58 -4.72 34.42
N LEU A 21 5.21 -5.95 34.78
CA LEU A 21 4.72 -6.30 36.11
C LEU A 21 5.75 -6.02 37.21
N ASP A 22 7.04 -6.17 36.90
CA ASP A 22 8.14 -5.91 37.83
C ASP A 22 8.23 -4.45 38.30
N ARG A 23 7.72 -3.50 37.50
CA ARG A 23 7.71 -2.07 37.86
C ARG A 23 6.63 -1.74 38.90
N TYR A 24 5.57 -2.55 39.01
CA TYR A 24 4.39 -2.24 39.81
C TYR A 24 3.98 -3.39 40.77
N PRO A 25 4.86 -3.82 41.69
CA PRO A 25 4.59 -4.97 42.56
C PRO A 25 3.36 -4.79 43.46
N ALA A 26 3.06 -3.56 43.91
CA ALA A 26 1.88 -3.28 44.72
C ALA A 26 0.57 -3.47 43.93
N LEU A 27 0.50 -2.98 42.69
CA LEU A 27 -0.68 -3.19 41.83
C LEU A 27 -0.82 -4.66 41.41
N CYS A 28 0.29 -5.36 41.21
CA CYS A 28 0.27 -6.81 40.98
C CYS A 28 -0.29 -7.57 42.18
N ALA A 29 0.11 -7.22 43.41
CA ALA A 29 -0.44 -7.85 44.62
C ALA A 29 -1.96 -7.61 44.75
N ARG A 30 -2.44 -6.40 44.43
CA ARG A 30 -3.88 -6.09 44.41
C ARG A 30 -4.61 -6.85 43.30
N ALA A 31 -4.00 -6.99 42.12
CA ALA A 31 -4.54 -7.82 41.06
C ALA A 31 -4.65 -9.29 41.51
N ASP A 32 -3.63 -9.83 42.16
CA ASP A 32 -3.61 -11.19 42.69
C ASP A 32 -4.73 -11.41 43.73
N GLU A 33 -4.95 -10.44 44.63
CA GLU A 33 -6.07 -10.45 45.59
C GLU A 33 -7.44 -10.47 44.90
N ILE A 34 -7.63 -9.65 43.86
CA ILE A 34 -8.89 -9.54 43.11
C ILE A 34 -9.16 -10.79 42.27
N LEU A 35 -8.13 -11.36 41.67
CA LEU A 35 -8.21 -12.49 40.75
C LEU A 35 -8.20 -13.84 41.49
N GLY A 36 -7.60 -13.90 42.69
CA GLY A 36 -7.42 -15.14 43.46
C GLY A 36 -6.30 -16.05 42.95
N TYR A 37 -5.44 -15.54 42.07
CA TYR A 37 -4.27 -16.25 41.53
C TYR A 37 -3.20 -15.24 41.08
N SER A 38 -1.95 -15.68 40.95
CA SER A 38 -0.87 -14.78 40.54
C SER A 38 -0.95 -14.37 39.07
N ILE A 39 -1.01 -13.06 38.82
CA ILE A 39 -0.99 -12.47 37.48
C ILE A 39 0.35 -12.69 36.78
N ARG A 40 1.43 -12.72 37.56
CA ARG A 40 2.78 -13.00 37.07
C ARG A 40 2.89 -14.42 36.54
N GLU A 41 2.50 -15.41 37.34
CA GLU A 41 2.51 -16.81 36.92
C GLU A 41 1.57 -17.03 35.73
N LEU A 42 0.40 -16.37 35.72
CA LEU A 42 -0.54 -16.47 34.61
C LEU A 42 0.04 -15.94 33.29
N CYS A 43 0.84 -14.86 33.31
CA CYS A 43 1.46 -14.31 32.09
C CYS A 43 2.44 -15.29 31.41
N ASP A 44 2.95 -16.28 32.14
CA ASP A 44 3.82 -17.33 31.62
C ASP A 44 3.09 -18.66 31.36
N ASP A 45 1.89 -18.85 31.91
CA ASP A 45 1.04 -20.04 31.66
C ASP A 45 0.25 -19.91 30.35
N THR A 46 0.94 -20.22 29.25
CA THR A 46 0.35 -20.23 27.89
C THR A 46 -0.85 -21.16 27.72
N ARG A 47 -1.08 -22.12 28.62
CA ARG A 47 -2.26 -23.00 28.57
C ARG A 47 -3.47 -22.29 29.14
N ARG A 48 -3.34 -21.67 30.31
CA ARG A 48 -4.43 -20.90 30.94
C ARG A 48 -4.75 -19.63 30.15
N LEU A 49 -3.77 -18.98 29.54
CA LEU A 49 -3.99 -17.81 28.67
C LEU A 49 -4.77 -18.10 27.38
N ARG A 50 -5.07 -19.37 27.05
CA ARG A 50 -6.01 -19.70 25.95
C ARG A 50 -7.48 -19.55 26.34
N ASP A 51 -7.76 -19.48 27.63
CA ASP A 51 -9.10 -19.39 28.15
C ASP A 51 -9.47 -17.93 28.41
N THR A 52 -10.58 -17.50 27.83
CA THR A 52 -11.10 -16.13 27.87
C THR A 52 -11.22 -15.58 29.29
N ARG A 53 -11.52 -16.45 30.26
CA ARG A 53 -11.67 -16.08 31.67
C ARG A 53 -10.36 -15.59 32.31
N TYR A 54 -9.23 -16.06 31.81
CA TYR A 54 -7.91 -15.68 32.32
C TYR A 54 -7.21 -14.66 31.43
N VAL A 55 -7.34 -14.77 30.11
CA VAL A 55 -6.63 -13.89 29.18
C VAL A 55 -7.11 -12.44 29.25
N GLN A 56 -8.40 -12.21 29.48
CA GLN A 56 -8.96 -10.87 29.56
C GLN A 56 -8.40 -10.07 30.76
N PRO A 57 -8.49 -10.58 32.02
CA PRO A 57 -7.90 -9.87 33.16
C PRO A 57 -6.37 -9.77 33.07
N ALA A 58 -5.70 -10.74 32.45
CA ALA A 58 -4.25 -10.68 32.21
C ALA A 58 -3.87 -9.53 31.27
N LEU A 59 -4.52 -9.44 30.11
CA LEU A 59 -4.27 -8.37 29.14
C LEU A 59 -4.61 -7.00 29.72
N TYR A 60 -5.78 -6.82 30.35
CA TYR A 60 -6.11 -5.55 30.99
C TYR A 60 -5.06 -5.11 32.02
N THR A 61 -4.56 -6.05 32.84
CA THR A 61 -3.52 -5.74 33.83
C THR A 61 -2.23 -5.29 33.16
N VAL A 62 -1.77 -6.01 32.13
CA VAL A 62 -0.56 -5.65 31.38
C VAL A 62 -0.72 -4.30 30.67
N ASP A 63 -1.86 -4.06 30.03
CA ASP A 63 -2.15 -2.84 29.27
C ASP A 63 -2.22 -1.61 30.20
N ALA A 64 -2.92 -1.74 31.33
CA ALA A 64 -3.03 -0.68 32.34
C ALA A 64 -1.66 -0.33 32.93
N LEU A 65 -0.84 -1.31 33.26
CA LEU A 65 0.50 -1.08 33.80
C LEU A 65 1.47 -0.56 32.73
N SER A 66 1.32 -0.98 31.48
CA SER A 66 2.08 -0.43 30.34
C SER A 66 1.76 1.04 30.10
N TYR A 67 0.49 1.43 30.27
CA TYR A 67 0.10 2.84 30.24
C TYR A 67 0.73 3.65 31.38
N LEU A 68 0.72 3.15 32.62
CA LEU A 68 1.37 3.84 33.74
C LEU A 68 2.88 4.01 33.47
N ALA A 69 3.54 2.96 32.98
CA ALA A 69 4.93 3.00 32.58
C ALA A 69 5.20 4.04 31.50
N ARG A 70 4.34 4.09 30.48
CA ARG A 70 4.46 5.04 29.38
C ARG A 70 4.23 6.48 29.83
N ARG A 71 3.31 6.72 30.78
CA ARG A 71 3.06 8.04 31.37
C ARG A 71 4.25 8.57 32.14
N GLU A 72 4.99 7.72 32.84
CA GLU A 72 6.22 8.10 33.56
C GLU A 72 7.31 8.64 32.62
N GLU A 73 7.30 8.23 31.35
CA GLU A 73 8.24 8.66 30.32
C GLU A 73 7.88 10.03 29.69
N GLY A 74 6.70 10.58 30.03
CA GLY A 74 6.24 11.91 29.60
C GLY A 74 5.53 11.95 28.24
N GLY A 75 4.83 13.06 27.97
CA GLY A 75 3.89 13.17 26.83
C GLY A 75 2.50 12.63 27.16
N GLY A 76 1.55 12.81 26.25
CA GLY A 76 0.18 12.34 26.44
C GLY A 76 -0.59 12.21 25.12
N PRO A 77 -1.61 11.35 25.08
CA PRO A 77 -2.45 11.17 23.91
C PRO A 77 -3.47 12.30 23.76
N ASP A 78 -3.82 12.64 22.52
CA ASP A 78 -4.99 13.48 22.23
C ASP A 78 -6.27 12.64 22.17
N TYR A 79 -6.13 11.35 21.86
CA TYR A 79 -7.21 10.38 21.81
C TYR A 79 -6.77 9.04 22.38
N LEU A 80 -7.73 8.31 22.93
CA LEU A 80 -7.55 6.95 23.37
C LEU A 80 -8.49 6.03 22.59
N ALA A 81 -8.05 4.82 22.27
CA ALA A 81 -8.92 3.80 21.72
C ALA A 81 -8.47 2.42 22.18
N GLY A 82 -9.36 1.45 22.20
CA GLY A 82 -8.96 0.09 22.53
C GLY A 82 -9.83 -0.94 21.83
N HIS A 83 -9.19 -1.97 21.28
CA HIS A 83 -9.88 -2.98 20.48
C HIS A 83 -10.53 -4.01 21.40
N SER A 84 -11.86 -4.12 21.37
CA SER A 84 -12.63 -5.02 22.24
C SER A 84 -12.26 -4.81 23.72
N LEU A 85 -11.59 -5.79 24.34
CA LEU A 85 -11.09 -5.71 25.71
C LEU A 85 -10.23 -4.47 25.97
N GLY A 86 -9.42 -4.04 25.00
CA GLY A 86 -8.54 -2.88 25.17
C GLY A 86 -9.32 -1.60 25.47
N GLU A 87 -10.62 -1.52 25.13
CA GLU A 87 -11.46 -0.36 25.45
C GLU A 87 -11.53 -0.11 26.96
N TYR A 88 -11.45 -1.15 27.79
CA TYR A 88 -11.43 -1.00 29.24
C TYR A 88 -10.12 -0.39 29.73
N ALA A 89 -8.98 -0.75 29.12
CA ALA A 89 -7.70 -0.12 29.41
C ALA A 89 -7.68 1.35 28.95
N ALA A 90 -8.31 1.65 27.80
CA ALA A 90 -8.49 3.01 27.32
C ALA A 90 -9.34 3.87 28.26
N LEU A 91 -10.43 3.32 28.80
CA LEU A 91 -11.28 4.00 29.78
C LEU A 91 -10.58 4.22 31.12
N PHE A 92 -9.80 3.24 31.60
CA PHE A 92 -8.90 3.43 32.75
C PHE A 92 -7.89 4.56 32.48
N ALA A 93 -7.24 4.54 31.32
CA ALA A 93 -6.27 5.55 30.91
C ALA A 93 -6.88 6.97 30.77
N ALA A 94 -8.19 7.06 30.52
CA ALA A 94 -8.94 8.31 30.47
C ALA A 94 -9.49 8.76 31.83
N GLY A 95 -9.19 8.04 32.92
CA GLY A 95 -9.68 8.36 34.26
C GLY A 95 -11.15 8.02 34.52
N CYS A 96 -11.78 7.20 33.68
CA CYS A 96 -13.21 6.87 33.81
C CYS A 96 -13.51 5.98 35.03
N PHE A 97 -12.53 5.20 35.49
CA PHE A 97 -12.57 4.38 36.71
C PHE A 97 -11.14 4.03 37.15
N ASP A 98 -10.99 3.55 38.39
CA ASP A 98 -9.69 3.11 38.91
C ASP A 98 -9.28 1.70 38.42
N PHE A 99 -8.01 1.36 38.64
CA PHE A 99 -7.41 0.10 38.18
C PHE A 99 -8.20 -1.14 38.67
N GLU A 100 -8.54 -1.18 39.96
CA GLU A 100 -9.21 -2.32 40.57
C GLU A 100 -10.63 -2.51 40.05
N THR A 101 -11.35 -1.41 39.83
CA THR A 101 -12.70 -1.40 39.26
C THR A 101 -12.69 -1.95 37.84
N GLY A 102 -11.80 -1.45 36.99
CA GLY A 102 -11.66 -1.98 35.64
C GLY A 102 -11.23 -3.46 35.61
N LEU A 103 -10.37 -3.89 36.54
CA LEU A 103 -9.97 -5.30 36.66
C LEU A 103 -11.15 -6.18 37.06
N ARG A 104 -12.00 -5.75 38.01
CA ARG A 104 -13.22 -6.48 38.41
C ARG A 104 -14.22 -6.57 37.25
N LEU A 105 -14.42 -5.49 36.51
CA LEU A 105 -15.26 -5.47 35.30
C LEU A 105 -14.74 -6.45 34.25
N VAL A 106 -13.45 -6.38 33.92
CA VAL A 106 -12.83 -7.24 32.90
C VAL A 106 -12.83 -8.71 33.33
N ARG A 107 -12.57 -9.00 34.61
CA ARG A 107 -12.70 -10.35 35.16
C ARG A 107 -14.12 -10.87 34.94
N ARG A 108 -15.14 -10.09 35.33
CA ARG A 108 -16.54 -10.48 35.18
C ARG A 108 -16.95 -10.66 33.71
N ARG A 109 -16.48 -9.77 32.82
CA ARG A 109 -16.66 -9.89 31.37
C ARG A 109 -16.03 -11.17 30.83
N GLY A 110 -14.80 -11.48 31.24
CA GLY A 110 -14.07 -12.68 30.84
C GLY A 110 -14.77 -13.97 31.30
N GLU A 111 -15.29 -13.99 32.52
CA GLU A 111 -16.15 -15.05 33.07
C GLU A 111 -17.37 -15.29 32.17
N LEU A 112 -18.20 -14.25 31.98
CA LEU A 112 -19.45 -14.33 31.23
C LEU A 112 -19.24 -14.70 29.75
N MET A 113 -18.28 -14.05 29.08
CA MET A 113 -17.97 -14.36 27.67
C MET A 113 -17.34 -15.75 27.52
N GLY A 114 -16.61 -16.23 28.53
CA GLY A 114 -15.98 -17.55 28.53
C GLY A 114 -16.96 -18.72 28.75
N GLU A 115 -18.15 -18.46 29.29
CA GLU A 115 -19.21 -19.47 29.49
C GLU A 115 -19.93 -19.83 28.19
N ALA A 116 -19.96 -18.91 27.21
CA ALA A 116 -20.64 -19.13 25.96
C ALA A 116 -19.91 -20.15 25.06
N THR A 117 -20.67 -21.10 24.53
CA THR A 117 -20.17 -22.20 23.69
C THR A 117 -21.01 -22.33 22.41
N GLY A 118 -20.58 -23.20 21.48
CA GLY A 118 -21.36 -23.52 20.28
C GLY A 118 -21.12 -22.60 19.07
N GLY A 119 -20.23 -21.62 19.19
CA GLY A 119 -19.84 -20.72 18.10
C GLY A 119 -18.35 -20.76 17.77
N THR A 120 -17.94 -20.00 16.76
CA THR A 120 -16.53 -19.66 16.50
C THR A 120 -16.48 -18.35 15.71
N MET A 121 -15.29 -17.95 15.27
CA MET A 121 -15.07 -16.74 14.49
C MET A 121 -14.14 -17.03 13.31
N THR A 122 -14.32 -16.29 12.22
CA THR A 122 -13.51 -16.39 11.01
C THR A 122 -13.15 -14.99 10.52
N ALA A 123 -11.88 -14.72 10.29
CA ALA A 123 -11.46 -13.52 9.59
C ALA A 123 -11.69 -13.69 8.09
N VAL A 124 -12.34 -12.72 7.48
CA VAL A 124 -12.59 -12.59 6.05
C VAL A 124 -11.69 -11.49 5.51
N LEU A 125 -10.93 -11.80 4.47
CA LEU A 125 -10.02 -10.90 3.79
C LEU A 125 -10.50 -10.60 2.38
N GLY A 126 -10.39 -9.34 1.96
CA GLY A 126 -10.66 -8.91 0.58
C GLY A 126 -12.14 -8.74 0.23
N VAL A 127 -13.04 -8.74 1.21
CA VAL A 127 -14.46 -8.42 1.02
C VAL A 127 -14.85 -7.31 2.02
N PRO A 128 -15.38 -6.18 1.56
CA PRO A 128 -15.80 -5.09 2.44
C PRO A 128 -17.02 -5.49 3.27
N ARG A 129 -17.18 -4.84 4.43
CA ARG A 129 -18.22 -5.14 5.41
C ARG A 129 -19.62 -5.12 4.81
N GLU A 130 -19.95 -4.11 4.02
CA GLU A 130 -21.29 -3.91 3.45
C GLU A 130 -21.70 -5.11 2.59
N ARG A 131 -20.75 -5.61 1.80
CA ARG A 131 -20.97 -6.79 0.96
C ARG A 131 -21.10 -8.08 1.78
N LEU A 132 -20.40 -8.16 2.91
CA LEU A 132 -20.55 -9.27 3.84
C LEU A 132 -21.89 -9.22 4.56
N GLU A 133 -22.36 -8.06 4.98
CA GLU A 133 -23.67 -7.93 5.63
C GLU A 133 -24.80 -8.40 4.69
N GLU A 134 -24.74 -8.04 3.40
CA GLU A 134 -25.67 -8.57 2.37
C GLU A 134 -25.59 -10.08 2.22
N LEU A 135 -24.38 -10.65 2.21
CA LEU A 135 -24.14 -12.08 2.01
C LEU A 135 -24.59 -12.93 3.21
N LEU A 136 -24.47 -12.37 4.41
CA LEU A 136 -24.71 -13.07 5.67
C LEU A 136 -26.15 -12.93 6.16
N ASP A 137 -26.97 -12.11 5.50
CA ASP A 137 -28.36 -11.93 5.88
C ASP A 137 -29.12 -13.27 5.91
N GLY A 138 -29.86 -13.51 6.99
CA GLY A 138 -30.58 -14.76 7.23
C GLY A 138 -29.72 -16.01 7.51
N THR A 139 -28.38 -15.94 7.48
CA THR A 139 -27.51 -17.13 7.61
C THR A 139 -27.22 -17.56 9.06
N GLY A 140 -27.54 -16.70 10.04
CA GLY A 140 -27.15 -16.91 11.44
C GLY A 140 -25.67 -16.61 11.73
N VAL A 141 -24.98 -15.92 10.82
CA VAL A 141 -23.62 -15.40 11.02
C VAL A 141 -23.69 -13.88 11.13
N ASP A 142 -23.02 -13.31 12.13
CA ASP A 142 -22.93 -11.86 12.34
C ASP A 142 -21.53 -11.35 11.97
N VAL A 143 -21.45 -10.08 11.58
CA VAL A 143 -20.18 -9.33 11.60
C VAL A 143 -19.85 -9.03 13.06
N ALA A 144 -18.67 -9.47 13.50
CA ALA A 144 -18.18 -9.31 14.87
C ALA A 144 -17.13 -8.22 15.00
N ASN A 145 -16.27 -8.06 14.00
CA ASN A 145 -15.28 -6.98 13.98
C ASN A 145 -15.14 -6.41 12.56
N ASP A 146 -15.15 -5.10 12.46
CA ASP A 146 -14.77 -4.36 11.25
C ASP A 146 -13.39 -3.75 11.51
N ASN A 147 -12.32 -4.48 11.15
CA ASN A 147 -10.97 -4.21 11.62
C ASN A 147 -10.18 -3.29 10.69
N SER A 148 -10.33 -3.46 9.38
CA SER A 148 -9.66 -2.61 8.40
C SER A 148 -10.39 -2.72 7.06
N PRO A 149 -10.09 -1.86 6.07
CA PRO A 149 -10.69 -1.98 4.74
C PRO A 149 -10.46 -3.34 4.07
N GLU A 150 -9.47 -4.10 4.55
CA GLU A 150 -9.09 -5.41 4.02
C GLU A 150 -9.53 -6.59 4.91
N GLN A 151 -10.00 -6.35 6.14
CA GLN A 151 -10.28 -7.41 7.11
C GLN A 151 -11.55 -7.15 7.93
N VAL A 152 -12.48 -8.09 7.83
CA VAL A 152 -13.70 -8.19 8.66
C VAL A 152 -13.69 -9.53 9.38
N VAL A 153 -14.15 -9.61 10.61
CA VAL A 153 -14.32 -10.88 11.33
C VAL A 153 -15.81 -11.18 11.45
N ILE A 154 -16.19 -12.40 11.09
CA ILE A 154 -17.55 -12.92 11.17
C ILE A 154 -17.63 -13.98 12.27
N ALA A 155 -18.77 -14.08 12.94
CA ALA A 155 -18.98 -14.95 14.09
C ALA A 155 -20.33 -15.66 14.03
N GLY A 156 -20.36 -16.92 14.42
CA GLY A 156 -21.59 -17.72 14.41
C GLY A 156 -21.34 -19.20 14.67
N PRO A 157 -22.36 -20.06 14.48
CA PRO A 157 -22.23 -21.50 14.58
C PRO A 157 -21.24 -22.02 13.54
N LYS A 158 -20.51 -23.09 13.87
CA LYS A 158 -19.45 -23.64 13.00
C LYS A 158 -19.95 -23.99 11.60
N ASP A 159 -21.14 -24.60 11.50
CA ASP A 159 -21.69 -25.06 10.23
C ASP A 159 -22.15 -23.87 9.36
N ALA A 160 -22.75 -22.84 9.99
CA ALA A 160 -23.14 -21.61 9.31
C ALA A 160 -21.92 -20.84 8.78
N LEU A 161 -20.84 -20.76 9.57
CA LEU A 161 -19.58 -20.17 9.15
C LEU A 161 -18.90 -20.95 8.03
N ALA A 162 -18.98 -22.29 8.02
CA ALA A 162 -18.46 -23.11 6.94
C ALA A 162 -19.22 -22.85 5.62
N SER A 163 -20.55 -22.69 5.69
CA SER A 163 -21.37 -22.32 4.53
C SER A 163 -21.04 -20.91 4.02
N ALA A 164 -20.96 -19.93 4.94
CA ALA A 164 -20.60 -18.55 4.60
C ALA A 164 -19.20 -18.46 3.98
N ALA A 165 -18.24 -19.26 4.45
CA ALA A 165 -16.89 -19.29 3.90
C ALA A 165 -16.85 -19.73 2.43
N GLY A 166 -17.73 -20.65 2.01
CA GLY A 166 -17.86 -21.03 0.61
C GLY A 166 -18.34 -19.86 -0.26
N ALA A 167 -19.40 -19.18 0.18
CA ALA A 167 -19.95 -18.03 -0.54
C ALA A 167 -18.99 -16.84 -0.59
N VAL A 168 -18.22 -16.61 0.48
CA VAL A 168 -17.14 -15.60 0.52
C VAL A 168 -16.04 -15.94 -0.49
N GLN A 169 -15.66 -17.20 -0.63
CA GLN A 169 -14.65 -17.62 -1.61
C GLN A 169 -15.11 -17.45 -3.05
N GLU A 170 -16.40 -17.67 -3.34
CA GLU A 170 -16.99 -17.48 -4.67
C GLU A 170 -16.90 -16.03 -5.15
N ILE A 171 -17.01 -15.06 -4.23
CA ILE A 171 -16.85 -13.63 -4.54
C ILE A 171 -15.39 -13.15 -4.43
N GLY A 172 -14.43 -14.07 -4.35
CA GLY A 172 -12.99 -13.78 -4.34
C GLY A 172 -12.40 -13.45 -2.96
N GLY A 173 -13.19 -13.58 -1.90
CA GLY A 173 -12.73 -13.40 -0.52
C GLY A 173 -11.94 -14.60 0.03
N LYS A 174 -11.16 -14.37 1.08
CA LYS A 174 -10.39 -15.42 1.77
C LYS A 174 -10.81 -15.54 3.22
N CYS A 175 -11.14 -16.74 3.66
CA CYS A 175 -11.49 -17.03 5.05
C CYS A 175 -10.30 -17.63 5.83
N VAL A 176 -10.09 -17.14 7.05
CA VAL A 176 -9.09 -17.64 8.00
C VAL A 176 -9.81 -17.91 9.33
N PRO A 177 -10.04 -19.19 9.69
CA PRO A 177 -10.64 -19.54 10.97
C PRO A 177 -9.79 -19.04 12.14
N LEU A 178 -10.44 -18.47 13.16
CA LEU A 178 -9.78 -18.02 14.38
C LEU A 178 -9.81 -19.15 15.43
N ASN A 179 -8.76 -19.24 16.25
CA ASN A 179 -8.64 -20.27 17.28
C ASN A 179 -9.46 -19.93 18.54
N VAL A 180 -10.77 -19.78 18.38
CA VAL A 180 -11.74 -19.48 19.44
C VAL A 180 -12.94 -20.41 19.32
N ARG A 181 -13.56 -20.75 20.45
CA ARG A 181 -14.71 -21.67 20.53
C ARG A 181 -16.04 -20.96 20.80
N THR A 182 -16.03 -19.64 20.62
CA THR A 182 -17.12 -18.75 21.00
C THR A 182 -17.26 -17.69 19.92
N ALA A 183 -18.50 -17.36 19.58
CA ALA A 183 -18.84 -16.32 18.61
C ALA A 183 -18.92 -14.96 19.31
N PHE A 184 -17.78 -14.36 19.65
CA PHE A 184 -17.74 -13.07 20.36
C PHE A 184 -18.33 -11.93 19.51
N HIS A 185 -18.80 -10.85 20.15
CA HIS A 185 -19.29 -9.64 19.48
C HIS A 185 -20.44 -9.91 18.50
N SER A 186 -21.36 -10.80 18.89
CA SER A 186 -22.47 -11.24 18.05
C SER A 186 -23.71 -11.50 18.88
N ARG A 187 -24.83 -11.81 18.21
CA ARG A 187 -26.10 -12.17 18.86
C ARG A 187 -25.96 -13.33 19.84
N TYR A 188 -24.94 -14.19 19.69
CA TYR A 188 -24.69 -15.32 20.57
C TYR A 188 -24.15 -14.92 21.94
N MET A 189 -23.78 -13.64 22.13
CA MET A 189 -23.33 -13.09 23.42
C MET A 189 -24.41 -12.29 24.16
N ARG A 190 -25.67 -12.27 23.71
CA ARG A 190 -26.75 -11.49 24.35
C ARG A 190 -26.92 -11.82 25.83
N ASP A 191 -26.96 -13.11 26.17
CA ASP A 191 -27.09 -13.55 27.58
C ASP A 191 -25.91 -13.07 28.44
N ALA A 192 -24.69 -13.10 27.88
CA ALA A 192 -23.50 -12.58 28.54
C ALA A 192 -23.54 -11.05 28.68
N ALA A 193 -24.04 -10.33 27.67
CA ALA A 193 -24.22 -8.88 27.71
C ALA A 193 -25.24 -8.47 28.77
N ASP A 194 -26.38 -9.16 28.84
CA ASP A 194 -27.44 -8.90 29.81
C ASP A 194 -26.96 -9.21 31.25
N ALA A 195 -26.25 -10.32 31.44
CA ALA A 195 -25.65 -10.65 32.73
C ALA A 195 -24.53 -9.67 33.14
N PHE A 196 -23.85 -9.05 32.17
CA PHE A 196 -22.81 -8.07 32.42
C PHE A 196 -23.37 -6.69 32.79
N ALA A 197 -24.61 -6.37 32.36
CA ALA A 197 -25.27 -5.10 32.66
C ALA A 197 -25.31 -4.82 34.17
N GLY A 198 -25.61 -5.81 35.00
CA GLY A 198 -25.62 -5.65 36.46
C GLY A 198 -24.26 -5.24 37.05
N ALA A 199 -23.15 -5.75 36.51
CA ALA A 199 -21.81 -5.35 36.94
C ALA A 199 -21.46 -3.92 36.51
N LEU A 200 -22.04 -3.43 35.41
CA LEU A 200 -21.85 -2.07 34.93
C LEU A 200 -22.65 -1.05 35.75
N GLU A 201 -23.83 -1.42 36.27
CA GLU A 201 -24.66 -0.57 37.13
C GLU A 201 -24.00 -0.23 38.47
N GLU A 202 -23.13 -1.12 38.97
CA GLU A 202 -22.37 -0.92 40.20
C GLU A 202 -21.19 0.06 40.05
N VAL A 203 -20.85 0.43 38.80
CA VAL A 203 -19.69 1.28 38.50
C VAL A 203 -20.12 2.71 38.19
N ARG A 204 -19.55 3.65 38.94
CA ARG A 204 -19.64 5.07 38.61
C ARG A 204 -18.57 5.44 37.59
N PHE A 205 -18.98 5.61 36.33
CA PHE A 205 -18.10 6.11 35.28
C PHE A 205 -17.91 7.63 35.41
N ALA A 206 -16.67 8.07 35.56
CA ALA A 206 -16.31 9.48 35.42
C ALA A 206 -16.27 9.90 33.94
N GLU A 207 -16.35 11.20 33.69
CA GLU A 207 -16.19 11.74 32.34
C GLU A 207 -14.73 11.56 31.87
N PRO A 208 -14.48 11.10 30.62
CA PRO A 208 -13.12 10.90 30.13
C PRO A 208 -12.30 12.21 30.11
N GLU A 209 -11.13 12.20 30.74
CA GLU A 209 -10.16 13.31 30.65
C GLU A 209 -9.58 13.46 29.23
N VAL A 210 -9.50 12.35 28.51
CA VAL A 210 -9.08 12.27 27.10
C VAL A 210 -10.16 11.53 26.31
N PRO A 211 -10.59 12.01 25.13
CA PRO A 211 -11.62 11.35 24.35
C PRO A 211 -11.29 9.88 24.03
N VAL A 212 -12.17 8.96 24.43
CA VAL A 212 -12.04 7.52 24.18
C VAL A 212 -12.98 7.10 23.05
N ILE A 213 -12.46 6.51 21.98
CA ILE A 213 -13.27 6.02 20.86
C ILE A 213 -13.97 4.72 21.25
N ALA A 214 -15.30 4.74 21.21
CA ALA A 214 -16.14 3.61 21.56
C ALA A 214 -16.23 2.58 20.42
N ASN A 215 -16.08 1.29 20.72
CA ASN A 215 -16.10 0.24 19.69
C ASN A 215 -17.47 0.12 19.01
N VAL A 216 -18.57 0.38 19.72
CA VAL A 216 -19.94 0.20 19.21
C VAL A 216 -20.37 1.27 18.19
N THR A 217 -19.77 2.46 18.24
CA THR A 217 -20.13 3.60 17.38
C THR A 217 -19.00 4.03 16.45
N GLY A 218 -17.74 3.74 16.78
CA GLY A 218 -16.58 4.32 16.12
C GLY A 218 -16.47 5.84 16.35
N ARG A 219 -17.01 6.34 17.46
CA ARG A 219 -17.02 7.75 17.87
C ARG A 219 -16.64 7.86 19.35
N PRO A 220 -16.24 9.05 19.85
CA PRO A 220 -15.96 9.23 21.27
C PRO A 220 -17.14 8.80 22.15
N HIS A 221 -16.84 8.24 23.32
CA HIS A 221 -17.84 7.97 24.36
C HIS A 221 -18.58 9.25 24.74
N VAL A 222 -19.89 9.12 24.98
CA VAL A 222 -20.74 10.20 25.48
C VAL A 222 -20.96 10.00 26.97
N ALA A 223 -20.83 11.09 27.74
CA ALA A 223 -21.08 11.06 29.18
C ALA A 223 -22.48 10.50 29.49
N GLY A 224 -22.55 9.57 30.45
CA GLY A 224 -23.80 8.89 30.84
C GLY A 224 -24.24 7.73 29.94
N ALA A 225 -23.59 7.49 28.79
CA ALA A 225 -23.92 6.37 27.88
C ALA A 225 -22.91 5.22 27.91
N MET A 226 -21.83 5.35 28.70
CA MET A 226 -20.68 4.45 28.70
C MET A 226 -21.02 3.01 29.13
N ALA A 227 -21.86 2.85 30.17
CA ALA A 227 -22.33 1.54 30.62
C ALA A 227 -23.11 0.82 29.50
N GLU A 228 -24.08 1.49 28.86
CA GLU A 228 -24.84 0.88 27.76
C GLU A 228 -23.95 0.59 26.54
N ALA A 229 -22.96 1.44 26.25
CA ALA A 229 -21.99 1.20 25.20
C ALA A 229 -21.14 -0.05 25.47
N LEU A 230 -20.66 -0.25 26.70
CA LEU A 230 -19.89 -1.44 27.10
C LEU A 230 -20.76 -2.71 27.15
N ARG A 231 -22.04 -2.59 27.53
CA ARG A 231 -23.01 -3.70 27.43
C ARG A 231 -23.18 -4.14 25.98
N ARG A 232 -23.51 -3.19 25.09
CA ARG A 232 -23.65 -3.42 23.64
C ARG A 232 -22.35 -3.89 22.97
N GLN A 233 -21.20 -3.55 23.55
CA GLN A 233 -19.92 -4.01 23.02
C GLN A 233 -19.81 -5.54 23.06
N ILE A 234 -20.46 -6.21 24.01
CA ILE A 234 -20.37 -7.68 24.16
C ILE A 234 -21.13 -8.41 23.05
N ASP A 235 -22.33 -7.93 22.69
CA ASP A 235 -23.24 -8.58 21.72
C ASP A 235 -23.36 -7.86 20.36
N GLY A 236 -22.67 -6.73 20.20
CA GLY A 236 -22.58 -5.96 18.97
C GLY A 236 -21.18 -5.94 18.36
N PRO A 237 -21.06 -5.51 17.08
CA PRO A 237 -19.79 -5.49 16.36
C PRO A 237 -18.81 -4.46 16.94
N VAL A 238 -17.53 -4.81 16.92
CA VAL A 238 -16.42 -3.87 17.13
C VAL A 238 -16.15 -3.11 15.84
N ARG A 239 -16.55 -1.84 15.78
CA ARG A 239 -16.41 -0.94 14.63
C ARG A 239 -15.07 -0.21 14.65
N TRP A 240 -13.97 -0.98 14.67
CA TRP A 240 -12.62 -0.44 14.78
C TRP A 240 -12.25 0.45 13.58
N LEU A 241 -12.56 0.01 12.36
CA LEU A 241 -12.32 0.76 11.13
C LEU A 241 -12.99 2.15 11.18
N ASP A 242 -14.24 2.22 11.63
CA ASP A 242 -14.97 3.49 11.76
C ASP A 242 -14.30 4.42 12.77
N GLY A 243 -13.81 3.87 13.88
CA GLY A 243 -13.05 4.61 14.88
C GLY A 243 -11.73 5.16 14.34
N MET A 244 -10.97 4.34 13.61
CA MET A 244 -9.71 4.77 13.00
C MET A 244 -9.95 5.81 11.91
N ARG A 245 -10.99 5.65 11.07
CA ARG A 245 -11.40 6.65 10.08
C ARG A 245 -11.82 7.96 10.74
N TYR A 246 -12.55 7.91 11.85
CA TYR A 246 -12.90 9.11 12.62
C TYR A 246 -11.64 9.85 13.09
N LEU A 247 -10.67 9.14 13.67
CA LEU A 247 -9.41 9.74 14.14
C LEU A 247 -8.62 10.37 12.98
N LEU A 248 -8.49 9.66 11.85
CA LEU A 248 -7.84 10.18 10.64
C LEU A 248 -8.53 11.44 10.11
N ALA A 249 -9.87 11.45 10.09
CA ALA A 249 -10.65 12.62 9.69
C ALA A 249 -10.48 13.82 10.65
N ARG A 250 -10.13 13.55 11.92
CA ARG A 250 -9.77 14.58 12.93
C ARG A 250 -8.30 14.99 12.89
N GLY A 251 -7.51 14.46 11.95
CA GLY A 251 -6.10 14.83 11.78
C GLY A 251 -5.14 14.08 12.70
N VAL A 252 -5.58 13.00 13.35
CA VAL A 252 -4.68 12.09 14.08
C VAL A 252 -3.84 11.32 13.07
N ASP A 253 -2.53 11.34 13.24
CA ASP A 253 -1.62 10.76 12.26
C ASP A 253 -0.46 9.94 12.84
N GLU A 254 -0.34 9.95 14.17
CA GLU A 254 0.54 9.08 14.94
C GLU A 254 -0.33 8.15 15.80
N LEU A 255 0.05 6.87 15.84
CA LEU A 255 -0.57 5.87 16.70
C LEU A 255 0.51 5.19 17.51
N GLU A 256 0.29 5.10 18.81
CA GLU A 256 1.16 4.37 19.73
C GLU A 256 0.37 3.21 20.34
N GLU A 257 0.78 1.97 20.08
CA GLU A 257 0.16 0.78 20.67
C GLU A 257 0.78 0.52 22.05
N ILE A 258 -0.04 0.64 23.09
CA ILE A 258 0.34 0.48 24.49
C ILE A 258 -0.09 -0.92 24.96
N GLY A 259 0.88 -1.73 25.34
CA GLY A 259 0.66 -3.12 25.75
C GLY A 259 1.45 -4.11 24.88
N PRO A 260 1.12 -5.40 24.92
CA PRO A 260 1.84 -6.42 24.18
C PRO A 260 1.40 -6.47 22.71
N GLY A 261 2.37 -6.62 21.80
CA GLY A 261 2.11 -6.88 20.38
C GLY A 261 2.28 -5.65 19.49
N ASP A 262 1.81 -5.78 18.25
CA ASP A 262 1.85 -4.76 17.20
C ASP A 262 0.64 -4.90 16.25
N VAL A 263 -0.47 -5.48 16.74
CA VAL A 263 -1.62 -5.87 15.92
C VAL A 263 -2.39 -4.62 15.50
N LEU A 264 -2.63 -3.69 16.41
CA LEU A 264 -3.37 -2.47 16.12
C LEU A 264 -2.57 -1.51 15.25
N THR A 265 -1.26 -1.47 15.44
CA THR A 265 -0.30 -0.75 14.59
C THR A 265 -0.43 -1.23 13.15
N LYS A 266 -0.43 -2.55 12.91
CA LYS A 266 -0.64 -3.11 11.57
C LYS A 266 -2.01 -2.78 10.97
N LEU A 267 -3.08 -2.83 11.78
CA LEU A 267 -4.42 -2.47 11.30
C LEU A 267 -4.53 -0.98 10.94
N TRP A 268 -3.87 -0.12 11.72
CA TRP A 268 -3.77 1.31 11.46
C TRP A 268 -2.99 1.61 10.17
N ASP A 269 -1.85 0.94 9.99
CA ASP A 269 -1.03 1.09 8.80
C ASP A 269 -1.76 0.68 7.54
N VAL A 270 -2.63 -0.34 7.61
CA VAL A 270 -3.53 -0.70 6.50
C VAL A 270 -4.58 0.39 6.30
N THR A 271 -5.25 0.81 7.37
CA THR A 271 -6.35 1.81 7.29
C THR A 271 -5.88 3.13 6.67
N ARG A 272 -4.68 3.59 7.00
CA ARG A 272 -4.07 4.82 6.47
C ARG A 272 -3.80 4.82 4.96
N ARG A 273 -3.76 3.64 4.34
CA ARG A 273 -3.55 3.50 2.88
C ARG A 273 -4.81 3.85 2.10
N TYR A 274 -5.96 3.87 2.76
CA TYR A 274 -7.24 4.08 2.11
C TYR A 274 -7.72 5.52 2.34
N PRO A 275 -8.29 6.17 1.31
CA PRO A 275 -8.86 7.50 1.47
C PRO A 275 -9.99 7.49 2.48
N VAL A 276 -9.98 8.46 3.39
CA VAL A 276 -11.06 8.72 4.34
C VAL A 276 -11.92 9.81 3.74
N ALA A 277 -13.22 9.57 3.60
CA ALA A 277 -14.16 10.62 3.20
C ALA A 277 -14.10 11.78 4.21
N ALA A 278 -14.26 13.02 3.74
CA ALA A 278 -14.34 14.18 4.63
C ALA A 278 -15.41 13.95 5.70
N PRO A 279 -15.19 14.36 6.96
CA PRO A 279 -16.13 14.10 8.04
C PRO A 279 -17.50 14.72 7.70
N GLU A 280 -18.57 13.95 7.82
CA GLU A 280 -19.91 14.54 7.99
C GLU A 280 -19.89 15.34 9.29
N GLU A 281 -20.18 16.64 9.20
CA GLU A 281 -20.38 17.48 10.38
C GLU A 281 -21.57 16.94 11.19
N ASP A 282 -21.26 16.23 12.28
CA ASP A 282 -22.27 15.93 13.29
C ASP A 282 -22.59 17.24 14.02
N THR A 283 -23.72 17.86 13.64
CA THR A 283 -24.27 19.12 14.17
C THR A 283 -24.66 19.04 15.65
N ARG A 284 -24.19 18.04 16.39
CA ARG A 284 -24.49 17.81 17.81
C ARG A 284 -23.23 17.43 18.58
N THR A 285 -22.38 18.41 18.86
CA THR A 285 -21.57 18.41 20.09
C THR A 285 -21.53 19.82 20.69
N PRO A 286 -21.63 19.97 22.02
CA PRO A 286 -21.65 21.28 22.67
C PRO A 286 -20.28 21.92 22.62
N ASP A 287 -20.25 23.22 22.35
CA ASP A 287 -19.08 24.10 22.40
C ASP A 287 -18.44 24.06 23.80
N THR A 288 -17.39 23.26 23.99
CA THR A 288 -16.55 23.27 25.20
C THR A 288 -15.31 24.13 25.00
N ARG A 289 -15.51 25.41 24.67
CA ARG A 289 -14.51 26.45 24.99
C ARG A 289 -14.76 26.92 26.42
N MET A 290 -14.01 26.36 27.38
CA MET A 290 -13.90 26.99 28.69
C MET A 290 -13.10 28.31 28.58
N PRO A 291 -13.53 29.38 29.26
CA PRO A 291 -12.95 30.71 29.13
C PRO A 291 -11.67 30.86 29.97
N ALA A 292 -10.63 31.46 29.38
CA ALA A 292 -9.50 31.99 30.13
C ALA A 292 -9.92 33.22 30.94
N ALA A 293 -9.52 33.24 32.21
CA ALA A 293 -9.86 34.24 33.19
C ALA A 293 -9.33 35.65 32.85
N ARG A 294 -10.12 36.65 33.28
CA ARG A 294 -9.87 38.09 33.19
C ARG A 294 -8.61 38.52 33.95
N MET A 295 -7.84 39.43 33.37
CA MET A 295 -7.27 40.57 34.09
C MET A 295 -7.70 41.87 33.38
N ALA A 296 -8.15 42.81 34.19
CA ALA A 296 -8.75 44.08 33.81
C ALA A 296 -7.68 45.10 33.36
N ASP A 297 -8.05 46.00 32.45
CA ASP A 297 -8.12 47.43 32.80
C ASP A 297 -9.06 48.20 31.85
N ALA A 298 -9.55 49.31 32.36
CA ALA A 298 -10.71 50.09 32.03
C ALA A 298 -10.59 51.00 30.78
N GLY A 299 -11.73 51.50 30.30
CA GLY A 299 -11.78 52.80 29.61
C GLY A 299 -12.68 52.89 28.38
N ALA A 300 -13.98 53.02 28.61
CA ALA A 300 -15.04 53.40 27.66
C ALA A 300 -14.88 54.86 27.14
N PRO A 301 -15.83 55.45 26.38
CA PRO A 301 -16.62 54.97 25.24
C PRO A 301 -16.76 56.01 24.08
N GLY A 302 -17.18 55.51 22.90
CA GLY A 302 -18.44 55.95 22.27
C GLY A 302 -18.44 57.11 21.27
N ARG A 303 -19.21 56.89 20.18
CA ARG A 303 -19.93 57.80 19.24
C ARG A 303 -19.64 57.35 17.80
N GLY A 304 -20.57 57.26 16.86
CA GLY A 304 -22.01 57.47 16.75
C GLY A 304 -22.35 57.19 15.28
N THR A 305 -23.33 56.33 15.02
CA THR A 305 -24.59 56.64 14.30
C THR A 305 -24.49 57.19 12.87
N SER A 306 -25.20 56.47 11.97
CA SER A 306 -26.01 56.94 10.81
C SER A 306 -25.29 57.70 9.69
N GLY A 307 -25.57 57.50 8.41
CA GLY A 307 -26.65 56.79 7.74
C GLY A 307 -26.67 57.18 6.26
N GLU A 308 -27.43 56.40 5.50
CA GLU A 308 -28.09 56.76 4.23
C GLU A 308 -27.28 57.08 2.97
N GLY A 309 -27.72 56.48 1.85
CA GLY A 309 -27.88 57.23 0.60
C GLY A 309 -27.34 56.60 -0.68
N ALA A 310 -28.22 55.82 -1.33
CA ALA A 310 -28.55 55.90 -2.76
C ALA A 310 -27.51 55.50 -3.85
N SER A 311 -27.81 54.36 -4.48
CA SER A 311 -28.02 54.14 -5.93
C SER A 311 -27.18 54.92 -6.97
N GLY A 312 -26.58 54.16 -7.89
CA GLY A 312 -26.17 54.65 -9.21
C GLY A 312 -25.57 53.55 -10.07
N GLU A 313 -26.35 53.04 -11.03
CA GLU A 313 -25.90 52.13 -12.09
C GLU A 313 -24.86 52.77 -13.01
N GLY A 314 -23.96 51.95 -13.57
CA GLY A 314 -23.01 52.38 -14.59
C GLY A 314 -22.32 51.21 -15.29
N ARG A 315 -22.99 50.62 -16.28
CA ARG A 315 -22.39 49.70 -17.27
C ARG A 315 -21.28 50.43 -18.05
N SER A 316 -20.14 49.77 -18.27
CA SER A 316 -19.37 49.99 -19.50
C SER A 316 -18.76 48.69 -20.02
N ARG A 317 -19.09 48.42 -21.29
CA ARG A 317 -18.47 47.42 -22.17
C ARG A 317 -17.26 48.09 -22.83
N GLY A 318 -16.15 47.37 -22.92
CA GLY A 318 -15.04 47.66 -23.84
C GLY A 318 -14.26 46.36 -24.04
N ALA A 319 -14.51 45.61 -25.12
CA ALA A 319 -13.89 45.74 -26.43
C ALA A 319 -12.44 45.19 -26.46
N ALA A 320 -12.32 44.02 -27.07
CA ALA A 320 -11.07 43.37 -27.43
C ALA A 320 -10.32 44.12 -28.54
N PRO A 321 -9.00 43.95 -28.60
CA PRO A 321 -8.26 43.82 -29.86
C PRO A 321 -7.61 42.42 -29.90
N GLY A 322 -7.70 41.64 -30.97
CA GLY A 322 -7.23 42.01 -32.30
C GLY A 322 -5.99 41.15 -32.59
N ALA A 323 -6.18 40.13 -33.41
CA ALA A 323 -5.24 39.06 -33.71
C ALA A 323 -3.91 39.53 -34.32
N SER A 324 -2.83 38.81 -33.98
CA SER A 324 -1.61 38.70 -34.79
C SER A 324 -1.05 37.28 -34.65
N LEU A 325 -1.70 36.31 -35.29
CA LEU A 325 -1.11 35.01 -35.59
C LEU A 325 -0.35 35.15 -36.93
N ARG A 326 0.97 35.17 -36.87
CA ARG A 326 1.83 34.93 -38.03
C ARG A 326 2.70 33.70 -37.75
N GLY A 327 2.31 32.59 -38.39
CA GLY A 327 3.22 31.64 -39.01
C GLY A 327 3.92 30.61 -38.13
N ALA A 328 3.22 29.54 -37.76
CA ALA A 328 3.83 28.23 -37.63
C ALA A 328 3.01 27.27 -38.49
N GLY A 329 3.57 26.87 -39.63
CA GLY A 329 2.92 26.01 -40.61
C GLY A 329 2.53 24.67 -39.99
N GLY A 330 1.22 24.39 -39.99
CA GLY A 330 0.72 23.06 -39.69
C GLY A 330 1.19 22.09 -40.78
N ALA A 331 2.17 21.26 -40.46
CA ALA A 331 2.32 19.99 -41.15
C ALA A 331 1.10 19.15 -40.76
N SER A 332 0.20 18.93 -41.71
CA SER A 332 -0.82 17.89 -41.60
C SER A 332 -0.09 16.56 -41.33
N GLU A 333 -0.22 16.05 -40.10
CA GLU A 333 0.27 14.71 -39.74
C GLU A 333 -0.38 13.71 -40.71
N ARG A 334 0.44 13.06 -41.54
CA ARG A 334 -0.05 12.16 -42.58
C ARG A 334 -0.42 10.83 -41.94
N ALA A 335 -1.59 10.30 -42.28
CA ALA A 335 -2.00 8.97 -41.85
C ALA A 335 -0.95 7.90 -42.26
N GLY A 336 -0.39 7.21 -41.27
CA GLY A 336 0.73 6.27 -41.42
C GLY A 336 2.05 6.73 -40.78
N ASP A 337 2.11 7.96 -40.24
CA ASP A 337 3.26 8.47 -39.48
C ASP A 337 3.27 7.90 -38.05
N PRO A 338 4.34 7.22 -37.58
CA PRO A 338 4.47 6.78 -36.19
C PRO A 338 4.36 7.92 -35.16
N ALA A 339 4.76 9.14 -35.53
CA ALA A 339 4.64 10.30 -34.66
C ALA A 339 3.18 10.74 -34.45
N SER A 340 2.23 10.32 -35.28
CA SER A 340 0.81 10.62 -35.08
C SER A 340 0.13 9.69 -34.06
N LEU A 341 0.82 8.67 -33.55
CA LEU A 341 0.26 7.74 -32.57
C LEU A 341 0.36 8.31 -31.14
N GLY A 342 -0.73 8.16 -30.40
CA GLY A 342 -0.84 8.63 -29.01
C GLY A 342 -0.91 10.15 -28.88
N SER A 343 -0.77 10.61 -27.65
CA SER A 343 -0.94 12.01 -27.25
C SER A 343 0.25 12.87 -27.69
N ARG A 344 -0.03 13.89 -28.50
CA ARG A 344 0.94 14.94 -28.83
C ARG A 344 1.41 15.69 -27.60
N ALA A 345 0.49 16.00 -26.69
CA ALA A 345 0.81 16.72 -25.47
C ALA A 345 1.75 15.90 -24.55
N PHE A 346 1.62 14.57 -24.54
CA PHE A 346 2.58 13.68 -23.87
C PHE A 346 3.98 13.79 -24.48
N ARG A 347 4.08 13.72 -25.81
CA ARG A 347 5.36 13.85 -26.52
C ARG A 347 6.05 15.19 -26.24
N GLU A 348 5.31 16.29 -26.28
CA GLU A 348 5.84 17.63 -26.00
C GLU A 348 6.31 17.76 -24.54
N ASP A 349 5.54 17.23 -23.58
CA ASP A 349 5.85 17.32 -22.15
C ASP A 349 7.07 16.50 -21.71
N TYR A 350 7.37 15.42 -22.44
CA TYR A 350 8.51 14.52 -22.17
C TYR A 350 9.67 14.70 -23.18
N GLY A 351 9.51 15.56 -24.20
CA GLY A 351 10.51 15.79 -25.25
C GLY A 351 10.73 14.59 -26.18
N LEU A 352 9.67 13.87 -26.54
CA LEU A 352 9.74 12.59 -27.24
C LEU A 352 9.38 12.70 -28.73
N ARG A 353 10.05 11.89 -29.56
CA ARG A 353 9.65 11.65 -30.96
C ARG A 353 8.37 10.81 -31.06
N TYR A 354 8.21 9.83 -30.17
CA TYR A 354 7.08 8.92 -30.13
C TYR A 354 6.43 8.90 -28.76
N ALA A 355 5.13 8.61 -28.70
CA ALA A 355 4.41 8.35 -27.45
C ALA A 355 4.77 6.94 -26.93
N TYR A 356 6.05 6.74 -26.64
CA TYR A 356 6.67 5.47 -26.31
C TYR A 356 7.71 5.65 -25.21
N LEU A 357 7.70 4.75 -24.23
CA LEU A 357 8.69 4.69 -23.15
C LEU A 357 9.26 3.27 -23.00
N ALA A 358 10.51 3.19 -22.53
CA ALA A 358 11.05 1.96 -21.96
C ALA A 358 10.87 1.98 -20.43
N GLY A 359 10.03 1.08 -19.91
CA GLY A 359 9.77 0.96 -18.48
C GLY A 359 10.98 0.44 -17.71
N SER A 360 11.00 0.69 -16.40
CA SER A 360 12.12 0.24 -15.57
C SER A 360 12.16 -1.27 -15.38
N MET A 361 13.38 -1.78 -15.17
CA MET A 361 13.65 -3.17 -14.85
C MET A 361 14.70 -3.19 -13.74
N PHE A 362 14.31 -3.71 -12.57
CA PHE A 362 15.05 -3.70 -11.30
C PHE A 362 16.54 -4.11 -11.41
N LYS A 363 17.33 -3.79 -10.38
CA LYS A 363 18.78 -4.10 -10.28
C LYS A 363 19.60 -3.55 -11.45
N GLY A 364 19.20 -2.42 -12.03
CA GLY A 364 19.89 -1.81 -13.17
C GLY A 364 19.79 -2.61 -14.47
N ILE A 365 18.84 -3.55 -14.59
CA ILE A 365 18.57 -4.22 -15.88
C ILE A 365 18.13 -3.18 -16.92
N ALA A 366 17.27 -2.24 -16.52
CA ALA A 366 17.12 -0.98 -17.23
C ALA A 366 18.31 -0.10 -16.85
N SER A 367 19.41 -0.31 -17.57
CA SER A 367 20.73 0.22 -17.26
C SER A 367 20.87 1.71 -17.61
N THR A 368 21.98 2.30 -17.19
CA THR A 368 22.39 3.64 -17.62
C THR A 368 22.55 3.71 -19.14
N ASP A 369 23.16 2.70 -19.77
CA ASP A 369 23.33 2.62 -21.23
C ASP A 369 21.99 2.62 -21.97
N LEU A 370 21.00 1.89 -21.44
CA LEU A 370 19.65 1.85 -22.01
C LEU A 370 19.00 3.24 -21.95
N VAL A 371 19.06 3.90 -20.80
CA VAL A 371 18.48 5.24 -20.62
C VAL A 371 19.20 6.27 -21.50
N ILE A 372 20.53 6.23 -21.56
CA ILE A 372 21.34 7.12 -22.40
C ILE A 372 21.00 6.90 -23.89
N ARG A 373 20.87 5.65 -24.32
CA ARG A 373 20.54 5.37 -25.72
C ARG A 373 19.14 5.84 -26.10
N MET A 374 18.15 5.60 -25.25
CA MET A 374 16.78 6.11 -25.44
C MET A 374 16.79 7.65 -25.52
N GLY A 375 17.46 8.32 -24.58
CA GLY A 375 17.55 9.79 -24.55
C GLY A 375 18.19 10.37 -25.82
N LYS A 376 19.31 9.81 -26.30
CA LYS A 376 19.96 10.22 -27.55
C LYS A 376 19.07 10.04 -28.79
N ALA A 377 18.17 9.07 -28.74
CA ALA A 377 17.20 8.81 -29.79
C ALA A 377 15.94 9.69 -29.69
N GLY A 378 15.89 10.69 -28.80
CA GLY A 378 14.70 11.50 -28.56
C GLY A 378 13.52 10.69 -28.00
N LEU A 379 13.83 9.70 -27.16
CA LEU A 379 12.87 8.87 -26.43
C LEU A 379 13.27 8.87 -24.95
N MET A 380 12.52 8.18 -24.09
CA MET A 380 12.84 8.09 -22.67
C MET A 380 12.75 6.64 -22.16
N GLY A 381 13.74 6.26 -21.37
CA GLY A 381 13.72 5.06 -20.55
C GLY A 381 13.83 5.43 -19.07
N PHE A 382 13.32 4.56 -18.20
CA PHE A 382 13.43 4.72 -16.75
C PHE A 382 14.49 3.79 -16.18
N PHE A 383 15.49 4.35 -15.50
CA PHE A 383 16.54 3.55 -14.84
C PHE A 383 15.97 2.69 -13.72
N GLY A 384 16.38 1.43 -13.66
CA GLY A 384 15.85 0.43 -12.73
C GLY A 384 16.50 0.43 -11.35
N THR A 385 16.02 1.29 -10.47
CA THR A 385 16.56 1.45 -9.10
C THR A 385 16.21 0.33 -8.13
N GLY A 386 15.15 -0.45 -8.38
CA GLY A 386 14.68 -1.50 -7.49
C GLY A 386 15.81 -2.43 -7.02
N GLY A 387 16.08 -2.45 -5.71
CA GLY A 387 17.11 -3.28 -5.09
C GLY A 387 18.56 -2.77 -5.21
N LEU A 388 18.79 -1.58 -5.74
CA LEU A 388 20.08 -0.89 -5.66
C LEU A 388 20.17 -0.05 -4.39
N THR A 389 21.39 0.22 -3.94
CA THR A 389 21.70 1.11 -2.81
C THR A 389 21.70 2.57 -3.25
N LEU A 390 21.52 3.51 -2.32
CA LEU A 390 21.56 4.95 -2.63
C LEU A 390 22.83 5.39 -3.36
N PRO A 391 24.06 4.94 -2.99
CA PRO A 391 25.27 5.28 -3.74
C PRO A 391 25.27 4.76 -5.18
N GLU A 392 24.73 3.55 -5.43
CA GLU A 392 24.60 3.01 -6.79
C GLU A 392 23.58 3.81 -7.61
N ILE A 393 22.49 4.27 -7.00
CA ILE A 393 21.50 5.14 -7.65
C ILE A 393 22.13 6.51 -7.96
N GLU A 394 22.92 7.07 -7.05
CA GLU A 394 23.62 8.35 -7.24
C GLU A 394 24.65 8.28 -8.38
N ASP A 395 25.46 7.22 -8.44
CA ASP A 395 26.40 7.02 -9.55
C ASP A 395 25.69 6.83 -10.90
N ALA A 396 24.54 6.15 -10.90
CA ALA A 396 23.72 6.02 -12.10
C ALA A 396 23.21 7.38 -12.61
N ILE A 397 22.74 8.25 -11.72
CA ILE A 397 22.32 9.63 -12.05
C ILE A 397 23.49 10.40 -12.70
N HIS A 398 24.68 10.33 -12.09
CA HIS A 398 25.87 10.98 -12.63
C HIS A 398 26.26 10.43 -14.00
N THR A 399 26.21 9.12 -14.18
CA THR A 399 26.53 8.46 -15.46
C THR A 399 25.55 8.87 -16.56
N ILE A 400 24.25 8.87 -16.28
CA ILE A 400 23.22 9.26 -17.25
C ILE A 400 23.40 10.72 -17.67
N ARG A 401 23.61 11.63 -16.69
CA ARG A 401 23.87 13.05 -16.96
C ARG A 401 25.12 13.28 -17.80
N ARG A 402 26.21 12.57 -17.53
CA ARG A 402 27.42 12.61 -18.38
C ARG A 402 27.13 12.13 -19.81
N GLY A 403 26.28 11.12 -19.95
CA GLY A 403 25.95 10.50 -21.25
C GLY A 403 25.00 11.32 -22.13
N LEU A 404 24.08 12.08 -21.53
CA LEU A 404 23.06 12.86 -22.23
C LEU A 404 23.32 14.38 -22.25
N GLY A 405 24.11 14.89 -21.31
CA GLY A 405 24.28 16.32 -21.04
C GLY A 405 23.56 16.75 -19.74
N PRO A 406 23.95 17.90 -19.17
CA PRO A 406 23.50 18.34 -17.84
C PRO A 406 22.00 18.60 -17.74
N ASP A 407 21.38 19.09 -18.83
CA ASP A 407 19.97 19.51 -18.87
C ASP A 407 19.06 18.51 -19.58
N ALA A 408 19.60 17.39 -20.06
CA ALA A 408 18.83 16.42 -20.82
C ALA A 408 17.85 15.67 -19.91
N PRO A 409 16.58 15.51 -20.32
CA PRO A 409 15.59 14.78 -19.52
C PRO A 409 15.91 13.27 -19.51
N PHE A 410 15.76 12.64 -18.35
CA PHE A 410 15.84 11.20 -18.18
C PHE A 410 14.91 10.74 -17.06
N GLY A 411 14.49 9.48 -17.11
CA GLY A 411 13.61 8.87 -16.13
C GLY A 411 14.35 8.03 -15.10
N MET A 412 13.87 8.08 -13.85
CA MET A 412 14.30 7.18 -12.77
C MET A 412 13.10 6.42 -12.20
N ASN A 413 13.27 5.16 -11.83
CA ASN A 413 12.22 4.45 -11.09
C ASN A 413 12.19 4.91 -9.63
N LEU A 414 11.00 5.08 -9.07
CA LEU A 414 10.77 5.17 -7.63
C LEU A 414 9.88 3.99 -7.26
N LEU A 415 10.47 2.99 -6.60
CA LEU A 415 9.79 1.76 -6.23
C LEU A 415 9.33 1.84 -4.78
N TYR A 416 8.06 1.53 -4.53
CA TYR A 416 7.55 1.42 -3.17
C TYR A 416 8.18 0.21 -2.44
N GLY A 417 8.76 0.45 -1.27
CA GLY A 417 9.37 -0.59 -0.43
C GLY A 417 8.43 -1.02 0.69
N PHE A 418 7.88 -2.24 0.62
CA PHE A 418 6.91 -2.76 1.62
C PHE A 418 7.48 -2.95 3.03
N ASP A 419 8.80 -3.13 3.16
CA ASP A 419 9.50 -3.46 4.42
C ASP A 419 10.77 -2.61 4.65
N GLU A 420 10.90 -1.46 3.97
CA GLU A 420 12.10 -0.63 4.01
C GLU A 420 11.79 0.79 4.48
N ASP A 421 11.61 0.93 5.79
CA ASP A 421 11.32 2.20 6.45
C ASP A 421 12.33 3.28 6.01
N GLY A 422 11.82 4.34 5.39
CA GLY A 422 12.61 5.50 5.01
C GLY A 422 13.36 5.38 3.68
N LEU A 423 13.50 4.21 3.04
CA LEU A 423 14.22 4.10 1.76
C LEU A 423 13.59 4.98 0.67
N GLU A 424 12.25 4.98 0.59
CA GLU A 424 11.52 5.83 -0.37
C GLU A 424 11.85 7.31 -0.15
N ARG A 425 11.78 7.76 1.11
CA ARG A 425 12.10 9.14 1.49
C ARG A 425 13.53 9.49 1.10
N ASP A 426 14.49 8.65 1.45
CA ASP A 426 15.91 8.94 1.20
C ASP A 426 16.22 8.92 -0.32
N THR A 427 15.51 8.10 -1.10
CA THR A 427 15.57 8.11 -2.57
C THR A 427 14.98 9.41 -3.14
N VAL A 428 13.85 9.88 -2.59
CA VAL A 428 13.26 11.18 -2.95
C VAL A 428 14.23 12.33 -2.64
N GLU A 429 14.89 12.32 -1.48
CA GLU A 429 15.90 13.34 -1.14
C GLU A 429 17.06 13.35 -2.13
N LEU A 430 17.53 12.17 -2.54
CA LEU A 430 18.56 12.04 -3.56
C LEU A 430 18.10 12.62 -4.90
N TYR A 431 16.86 12.33 -5.32
CA TYR A 431 16.29 12.85 -6.56
C TYR A 431 16.11 14.36 -6.55
N LEU A 432 15.67 14.93 -5.42
CA LEU A 432 15.55 16.38 -5.26
C LEU A 432 16.92 17.06 -5.31
N ARG A 433 17.93 16.50 -4.62
CA ARG A 433 19.32 17.01 -4.63
C ARG A 433 19.92 17.05 -6.03
N HIS A 434 19.64 16.03 -6.83
CA HIS A 434 20.16 15.91 -8.20
C HIS A 434 19.17 16.36 -9.27
N ASP A 435 18.14 17.15 -8.93
CA ASP A 435 17.11 17.65 -9.85
C ASP A 435 16.61 16.61 -10.88
N VAL A 436 16.27 15.41 -10.42
CA VAL A 436 15.66 14.37 -11.24
C VAL A 436 14.20 14.76 -11.49
N ARG A 437 13.84 15.05 -12.74
CA ARG A 437 12.52 15.62 -13.08
C ARG A 437 11.46 14.62 -13.52
N TYR A 438 11.83 13.37 -13.82
CA TYR A 438 10.89 12.36 -14.30
C TYR A 438 11.04 11.08 -13.50
N VAL A 439 9.95 10.65 -12.88
CA VAL A 439 9.90 9.40 -12.11
C VAL A 439 8.80 8.48 -12.62
N GLU A 440 9.13 7.19 -12.77
CA GLU A 440 8.16 6.11 -12.85
C GLU A 440 7.90 5.58 -11.44
N ALA A 441 6.74 5.92 -10.88
CA ALA A 441 6.30 5.45 -9.57
C ALA A 441 5.62 4.08 -9.73
N ALA A 442 6.21 3.03 -9.15
CA ALA A 442 5.74 1.64 -9.32
C ALA A 442 5.55 0.93 -7.98
N ALA A 443 4.66 -0.07 -7.97
CA ALA A 443 4.30 -0.90 -6.81
C ALA A 443 3.65 -0.17 -5.63
N TYR A 444 3.19 1.07 -5.83
CA TYR A 444 2.50 1.84 -4.80
C TYR A 444 1.10 1.29 -4.53
N PRO A 445 0.78 0.90 -3.27
CA PRO A 445 -0.59 0.56 -2.90
C PRO A 445 -1.46 1.79 -2.63
N HIS A 446 -0.83 2.95 -2.40
CA HIS A 446 -1.46 4.25 -2.13
C HIS A 446 -0.44 5.38 -2.37
N VAL A 447 -0.90 6.63 -2.43
CA VAL A 447 -0.04 7.81 -2.51
C VAL A 447 0.63 8.09 -1.16
N THR A 448 1.94 8.30 -1.14
CA THR A 448 2.74 8.50 0.06
C THR A 448 3.22 9.96 0.19
N ALA A 449 3.58 10.38 1.41
CA ALA A 449 4.12 11.72 1.62
C ALA A 449 5.45 11.99 0.87
N PRO A 450 6.43 11.05 0.81
CA PRO A 450 7.63 11.25 -0.01
C PRO A 450 7.33 11.46 -1.49
N LEU A 451 6.37 10.73 -2.06
CA LEU A 451 5.98 10.89 -3.45
C LEU A 451 5.33 12.26 -3.72
N VAL A 452 4.46 12.72 -2.81
CA VAL A 452 3.85 14.06 -2.87
C VAL A 452 4.93 15.15 -2.77
N ARG A 453 5.88 14.99 -1.85
CA ARG A 453 7.04 15.88 -1.73
C ARG A 453 7.81 15.94 -3.04
N TYR A 454 8.21 14.79 -3.59
CA TYR A 454 8.89 14.71 -4.89
C TYR A 454 8.15 15.48 -5.99
N ARG A 455 6.85 15.20 -6.15
CA ARG A 455 6.03 15.79 -7.21
C ARG A 455 5.91 17.31 -7.10
N PHE A 456 5.78 17.83 -5.88
CA PHE A 456 5.36 19.21 -5.66
C PHE A 456 6.44 20.16 -5.12
N THR A 457 7.63 19.68 -4.79
CA THR A 457 8.78 20.58 -4.63
C THR A 457 9.00 21.34 -5.94
N GLY A 458 9.12 22.66 -5.89
CA GLY A 458 9.19 23.58 -7.03
C GLY A 458 7.86 23.89 -7.72
N ALA A 459 6.73 23.37 -7.23
CA ALA A 459 5.43 23.71 -7.78
C ALA A 459 5.07 25.18 -7.50
N HIS A 460 4.44 25.84 -8.47
CA HIS A 460 4.07 27.25 -8.37
C HIS A 460 2.90 27.56 -9.29
N ARG A 461 2.29 28.74 -9.14
CA ARG A 461 1.37 29.30 -10.15
C ARG A 461 2.15 30.18 -11.11
N ASP A 462 1.96 29.98 -12.41
CA ASP A 462 2.59 30.82 -13.44
C ASP A 462 1.98 32.24 -13.48
N ALA A 463 2.48 33.11 -14.37
CA ALA A 463 2.00 34.49 -14.49
C ALA A 463 0.50 34.62 -14.82
N SER A 464 -0.14 33.54 -15.30
CA SER A 464 -1.58 33.48 -15.57
C SER A 464 -2.39 32.90 -14.40
N GLY A 465 -1.74 32.53 -13.30
CA GLY A 465 -2.36 31.90 -12.13
C GLY A 465 -2.54 30.38 -12.26
N ARG A 466 -2.09 29.78 -13.37
CA ARG A 466 -2.22 28.34 -13.62
C ARG A 466 -1.20 27.58 -12.78
N PRO A 467 -1.60 26.52 -12.06
CA PRO A 467 -0.67 25.72 -11.27
C PRO A 467 0.24 24.90 -12.19
N VAL A 468 1.52 24.82 -11.84
CA VAL A 468 2.57 24.12 -12.58
C VAL A 468 3.42 23.32 -11.59
N ALA A 469 3.57 22.02 -11.85
CA ALA A 469 4.53 21.17 -11.17
C ALA A 469 5.74 20.92 -12.10
N VAL A 470 6.95 21.18 -11.61
CA VAL A 470 8.19 21.08 -12.39
C VAL A 470 8.74 19.65 -12.52
N ARG A 471 8.30 18.75 -11.64
CA ARG A 471 8.67 17.32 -11.61
C ARG A 471 7.48 16.49 -12.04
N ARG A 472 7.68 15.48 -12.89
CA ARG A 472 6.64 14.60 -13.42
C ARG A 472 6.67 13.23 -12.77
N VAL A 473 5.47 12.73 -12.48
CA VAL A 473 5.25 11.37 -11.99
C VAL A 473 4.43 10.62 -13.03
N LEU A 474 5.00 9.53 -13.54
CA LEU A 474 4.30 8.51 -14.30
C LEU A 474 3.93 7.38 -13.34
N ALA A 475 2.66 7.26 -13.00
CA ALA A 475 2.18 6.25 -12.05
C ALA A 475 1.90 4.94 -12.78
N LYS A 476 2.64 3.88 -12.49
CA LYS A 476 2.42 2.56 -13.08
C LYS A 476 1.54 1.71 -12.15
N VAL A 477 0.32 1.42 -12.61
CA VAL A 477 -0.77 0.85 -11.79
C VAL A 477 -1.54 -0.21 -12.56
N SER A 478 -2.09 -1.20 -11.85
CA SER A 478 -2.98 -2.22 -12.44
C SER A 478 -4.40 -2.20 -11.86
N ARG A 479 -4.64 -1.38 -10.81
CA ARG A 479 -5.89 -1.37 -10.05
C ARG A 479 -6.60 0.00 -10.10
N PRO A 480 -7.91 0.04 -10.38
CA PRO A 480 -8.65 1.30 -10.48
C PRO A 480 -8.59 2.17 -9.22
N GLU A 481 -8.67 1.58 -8.03
CA GLU A 481 -8.63 2.33 -6.77
C GLU A 481 -7.29 3.05 -6.54
N VAL A 482 -6.18 2.43 -6.98
CA VAL A 482 -4.85 3.03 -6.93
C VAL A 482 -4.73 4.11 -8.00
N ALA A 483 -5.20 3.83 -9.22
CA ALA A 483 -5.20 4.80 -10.31
C ALA A 483 -5.97 6.08 -9.92
N ALA A 484 -7.16 5.95 -9.32
CA ALA A 484 -7.96 7.07 -8.83
C ALA A 484 -7.21 7.92 -7.81
N ALA A 485 -6.49 7.30 -6.86
CA ALA A 485 -5.69 8.02 -5.88
C ALA A 485 -4.55 8.85 -6.52
N PHE A 486 -3.95 8.36 -7.60
CA PHE A 486 -2.93 9.08 -8.37
C PHE A 486 -3.51 10.18 -9.27
N MET A 487 -4.72 9.97 -9.79
CA MET A 487 -5.45 10.93 -10.61
C MET A 487 -6.02 12.10 -9.78
N ALA A 488 -6.24 11.90 -8.48
CA ALA A 488 -6.70 12.94 -7.57
C ALA A 488 -5.55 13.89 -7.15
N PRO A 489 -5.86 15.10 -6.63
CA PRO A 489 -4.89 15.91 -5.92
C PRO A 489 -4.41 15.21 -4.64
N PRO A 490 -3.21 15.56 -4.13
CA PRO A 490 -2.74 15.03 -2.86
C PRO A 490 -3.71 15.40 -1.72
N PRO A 491 -3.95 14.50 -0.73
CA PRO A 491 -4.82 14.82 0.40
C PRO A 491 -4.33 16.08 1.14
N GLU A 492 -5.25 16.95 1.54
CA GLU A 492 -4.92 18.20 2.25
C GLU A 492 -4.12 17.94 3.54
N SER A 493 -4.44 16.86 4.25
CA SER A 493 -3.70 16.42 5.43
C SER A 493 -2.25 16.05 5.14
N VAL A 494 -1.93 15.55 3.95
CA VAL A 494 -0.55 15.29 3.53
C VAL A 494 0.15 16.61 3.21
N LEU A 495 -0.50 17.52 2.47
CA LEU A 495 0.05 18.83 2.14
C LEU A 495 0.37 19.65 3.39
N ARG A 496 -0.59 19.74 4.32
CA ARG A 496 -0.43 20.48 5.59
C ARG A 496 0.77 19.98 6.38
N ARG A 497 0.94 18.66 6.50
CA ARG A 497 2.07 18.06 7.21
C ARG A 497 3.41 18.32 6.52
N LEU A 498 3.45 18.28 5.20
CA LEU A 498 4.66 18.63 4.45
C LEU A 498 5.03 20.12 4.65
N VAL A 499 4.04 21.01 4.74
CA VAL A 499 4.28 22.43 5.06
C VAL A 499 4.75 22.62 6.50
N GLU A 500 4.11 21.98 7.47
CA GLU A 500 4.48 22.06 8.89
C GLU A 500 5.91 21.55 9.15
N ARG A 501 6.37 20.55 8.39
CA ARG A 501 7.72 19.99 8.47
C ARG A 501 8.76 20.79 7.69
N GLY A 502 8.33 21.78 6.91
CA GLY A 502 9.21 22.55 6.02
C GLY A 502 9.66 21.79 4.77
N ASP A 503 9.02 20.66 4.46
CA ASP A 503 9.30 19.84 3.28
C ASP A 503 8.67 20.43 2.00
N LEU A 504 7.60 21.22 2.15
CA LEU A 504 7.01 22.08 1.12
C LEU A 504 6.76 23.48 1.68
N THR A 505 6.80 24.48 0.82
CA THR A 505 6.34 25.84 1.11
C THR A 505 4.81 25.93 1.00
N PRO A 506 4.15 26.91 1.66
CA PRO A 506 2.72 27.14 1.48
C PRO A 506 2.33 27.40 0.02
N ALA A 507 3.18 28.03 -0.78
CA ALA A 507 2.93 28.30 -2.19
C ALA A 507 2.98 27.03 -3.05
N GLU A 508 3.93 26.12 -2.77
CA GLU A 508 3.99 24.80 -3.41
C GLU A 508 2.76 23.97 -3.08
N ALA A 509 2.34 23.96 -1.81
CA ALA A 509 1.14 23.26 -1.37
C ALA A 509 -0.15 23.82 -1.99
N ASP A 510 -0.25 25.15 -2.12
CA ASP A 510 -1.38 25.81 -2.81
C ASP A 510 -1.48 25.36 -4.27
N ALA A 511 -0.36 25.38 -5.01
CA ALA A 511 -0.33 24.89 -6.39
C ALA A 511 -0.70 23.39 -6.46
N ALA A 512 -0.15 22.58 -5.55
CA ALA A 512 -0.35 21.13 -5.48
C ALA A 512 -1.82 20.74 -5.28
N SER A 513 -2.57 21.50 -4.48
CA SER A 513 -4.00 21.23 -4.20
C SER A 513 -4.90 21.18 -5.44
N SER A 514 -4.43 21.73 -6.56
CA SER A 514 -5.16 21.85 -7.83
C SER A 514 -4.56 21.04 -8.97
N LEU A 515 -3.59 20.16 -8.68
CA LEU A 515 -2.92 19.31 -9.65
C LEU A 515 -3.05 17.84 -9.26
N PRO A 516 -3.16 16.91 -10.21
CA PRO A 516 -3.13 15.49 -9.89
C PRO A 516 -1.73 15.10 -9.40
N VAL A 517 -1.67 14.07 -8.54
CA VAL A 517 -0.38 13.48 -8.10
C VAL A 517 0.38 12.95 -9.32
N ALA A 518 -0.31 12.32 -10.27
CA ALA A 518 0.23 11.94 -11.57
C ALA A 518 -0.66 12.44 -12.72
N GLU A 519 -0.06 13.17 -13.66
CA GLU A 519 -0.74 13.55 -14.92
C GLU A 519 -0.68 12.43 -15.98
N ASP A 520 0.11 11.39 -15.71
CA ASP A 520 0.38 10.28 -16.61
C ASP A 520 0.24 8.97 -15.83
N VAL A 521 -0.77 8.19 -16.17
CA VAL A 521 -1.04 6.89 -15.55
C VAL A 521 -0.75 5.79 -16.57
N CYS A 522 0.21 4.93 -16.27
CA CYS A 522 0.55 3.76 -17.08
C CYS A 522 -0.19 2.54 -16.55
N VAL A 523 -1.16 2.05 -17.31
CA VAL A 523 -1.94 0.87 -16.99
C VAL A 523 -1.12 -0.38 -17.31
N GLU A 524 -0.70 -1.09 -16.26
CA GLU A 524 0.06 -2.33 -16.38
C GLU A 524 -0.88 -3.52 -16.35
N ALA A 525 -1.10 -4.12 -17.53
CA ALA A 525 -1.82 -5.39 -17.69
C ALA A 525 -0.88 -6.58 -17.39
N ASP A 526 -1.11 -7.75 -18.00
CA ASP A 526 -0.19 -8.88 -17.85
C ASP A 526 1.22 -8.55 -18.36
N SER A 527 2.19 -8.56 -17.44
CA SER A 527 3.55 -8.05 -17.67
C SER A 527 4.61 -8.99 -17.08
N ALA A 528 5.89 -8.70 -17.37
CA ALA A 528 7.03 -9.36 -16.75
C ALA A 528 7.21 -8.88 -15.30
N GLY A 529 7.71 -9.75 -14.41
CA GLY A 529 7.84 -9.34 -13.00
C GLY A 529 6.50 -9.39 -12.28
N HIS A 530 6.32 -8.55 -11.28
CA HIS A 530 5.06 -8.46 -10.54
C HIS A 530 3.90 -8.09 -11.46
N THR A 531 2.86 -8.91 -11.44
CA THR A 531 1.64 -8.67 -12.20
C THR A 531 0.48 -9.43 -11.58
N ASP A 532 -0.73 -8.89 -11.72
CA ASP A 532 -1.98 -9.55 -11.36
C ASP A 532 -2.65 -10.25 -12.57
N GLY A 533 -1.95 -10.32 -13.71
CA GLY A 533 -2.35 -11.14 -14.86
C GLY A 533 -3.61 -10.62 -15.58
N ARG A 534 -3.85 -9.32 -15.56
CA ARG A 534 -5.06 -8.71 -16.13
C ARG A 534 -4.99 -8.61 -17.64
N SER A 535 -6.14 -8.76 -18.27
CA SER A 535 -6.29 -8.55 -19.71
C SER A 535 -6.30 -7.06 -20.04
N PRO A 536 -5.46 -6.57 -20.98
CA PRO A 536 -5.49 -5.17 -21.39
C PRO A 536 -6.83 -4.77 -22.02
N TYR A 537 -7.52 -5.71 -22.67
CA TYR A 537 -8.81 -5.46 -23.33
C TYR A 537 -9.94 -5.12 -22.35
N ALA A 538 -9.84 -5.59 -21.10
CA ALA A 538 -10.81 -5.26 -20.06
C ALA A 538 -10.33 -4.07 -19.21
N LEU A 539 -9.03 -4.02 -18.92
CA LEU A 539 -8.47 -3.04 -18.00
C LEU A 539 -8.34 -1.65 -18.62
N MET A 540 -7.91 -1.54 -19.88
CA MET A 540 -7.69 -0.24 -20.54
C MET A 540 -8.97 0.59 -20.64
N PRO A 541 -10.11 0.07 -21.17
CA PRO A 541 -11.33 0.88 -21.26
C PRO A 541 -11.81 1.39 -19.90
N ALA A 542 -11.75 0.57 -18.86
CA ALA A 542 -12.14 0.96 -17.50
C ALA A 542 -11.24 2.09 -16.95
N MET A 543 -9.93 2.06 -17.24
CA MET A 543 -8.99 3.09 -16.81
C MET A 543 -9.15 4.40 -17.60
N VAL A 544 -9.53 4.31 -18.88
CA VAL A 544 -9.85 5.50 -19.70
C VAL A 544 -11.13 6.17 -19.19
N GLU A 545 -12.17 5.41 -18.88
CA GLU A 545 -13.41 5.92 -18.27
C GLU A 545 -13.14 6.55 -16.89
N LEU A 546 -12.31 5.90 -16.07
CA LEU A 546 -11.87 6.45 -14.79
C LEU A 546 -11.13 7.79 -14.98
N ARG A 547 -10.24 7.90 -15.98
CA ARG A 547 -9.56 9.15 -16.30
C ARG A 547 -10.55 10.26 -16.63
N ASP A 548 -11.53 9.98 -17.49
CA ASP A 548 -12.53 10.97 -17.89
C ASP A 548 -13.33 11.44 -16.67
N THR A 549 -13.71 10.51 -15.80
CA THR A 549 -14.41 10.77 -14.54
C THR A 549 -13.60 11.65 -13.60
N GLU A 550 -12.35 11.29 -13.31
CA GLU A 550 -11.51 12.05 -12.36
C GLU A 550 -11.07 13.40 -12.93
N THR A 551 -10.80 13.49 -14.24
CA THR A 551 -10.50 14.76 -14.91
C THR A 551 -11.68 15.73 -14.79
N ALA A 552 -12.91 15.26 -15.03
CA ALA A 552 -14.11 16.06 -14.90
C ALA A 552 -14.40 16.44 -13.45
N ARG A 553 -14.27 15.47 -12.52
CA ARG A 553 -14.49 15.65 -11.08
C ARG A 553 -13.63 16.76 -10.49
N HIS A 554 -12.36 16.82 -10.89
CA HIS A 554 -11.39 17.78 -10.38
C HIS A 554 -11.24 19.04 -11.25
N GLY A 555 -11.93 19.10 -12.40
CA GLY A 555 -11.93 20.27 -13.28
C GLY A 555 -10.55 20.61 -13.85
N TYR A 556 -9.71 19.60 -14.12
CA TYR A 556 -8.37 19.85 -14.64
C TYR A 556 -8.39 20.46 -16.04
N ALA A 557 -7.63 21.53 -16.23
CA ALA A 557 -7.54 22.22 -17.52
C ALA A 557 -6.89 21.36 -18.62
N ARG A 558 -5.99 20.44 -18.23
CA ARG A 558 -5.38 19.45 -19.12
C ARG A 558 -5.87 18.07 -18.68
N PRO A 559 -6.37 17.23 -19.59
CA PRO A 559 -6.78 15.89 -19.23
C PRO A 559 -5.57 15.07 -18.78
N ILE A 560 -5.78 14.24 -17.76
CA ILE A 560 -4.81 13.20 -17.39
C ILE A 560 -4.66 12.23 -18.57
N ARG A 561 -3.45 11.70 -18.79
CA ARG A 561 -3.16 10.77 -19.87
C ARG A 561 -3.06 9.35 -19.34
N VAL A 562 -3.61 8.40 -20.10
CA VAL A 562 -3.60 6.98 -19.75
C VAL A 562 -2.79 6.23 -20.79
N GLY A 563 -1.66 5.67 -20.40
CA GLY A 563 -0.84 4.80 -21.24
C GLY A 563 -1.07 3.32 -20.97
N ALA A 564 -0.56 2.48 -21.86
CA ALA A 564 -0.66 1.02 -21.75
C ALA A 564 0.71 0.35 -21.61
N SER A 565 0.79 -0.66 -20.75
CA SER A 565 1.91 -1.57 -20.58
C SER A 565 1.42 -3.01 -20.39
N GLY A 566 2.32 -3.98 -20.56
CA GLY A 566 2.01 -5.41 -20.49
C GLY A 566 1.53 -5.97 -21.84
N GLY A 567 2.12 -7.07 -22.28
CA GLY A 567 1.80 -7.72 -23.57
C GLY A 567 2.27 -7.00 -24.85
N ILE A 568 2.86 -5.81 -24.77
CA ILE A 568 3.28 -5.04 -25.94
C ILE A 568 4.64 -5.52 -26.46
N GLY A 569 4.59 -6.43 -27.44
CA GLY A 569 5.77 -7.00 -28.09
C GLY A 569 5.72 -7.04 -29.62
N SER A 570 4.63 -6.57 -30.25
CA SER A 570 4.50 -6.52 -31.71
C SER A 570 3.80 -5.25 -32.16
N PRO A 571 3.93 -4.88 -33.45
CA PRO A 571 3.16 -3.80 -34.05
C PRO A 571 1.65 -3.90 -33.80
N GLU A 572 1.08 -5.10 -33.86
CA GLU A 572 -0.35 -5.33 -33.64
C GLU A 572 -0.75 -5.07 -32.19
N ALA A 573 0.08 -5.49 -31.23
CA ALA A 573 -0.20 -5.25 -29.81
C ALA A 573 -0.12 -3.74 -29.48
N ALA A 574 0.88 -3.03 -30.02
CA ALA A 574 0.98 -1.58 -29.87
C ALA A 574 -0.20 -0.86 -30.55
N ALA A 575 -0.57 -1.24 -31.77
CA ALA A 575 -1.74 -0.72 -32.47
C ALA A 575 -3.04 -0.95 -31.68
N ALA A 576 -3.22 -2.16 -31.11
CA ALA A 576 -4.37 -2.47 -30.28
C ALA A 576 -4.45 -1.59 -29.03
N ALA A 577 -3.32 -1.32 -28.36
CA ALA A 577 -3.29 -0.41 -27.22
C ALA A 577 -3.79 1.01 -27.58
N PHE A 578 -3.34 1.56 -28.72
CA PHE A 578 -3.83 2.86 -29.19
C PHE A 578 -5.32 2.84 -29.56
N VAL A 579 -5.82 1.74 -30.15
CA VAL A 579 -7.26 1.57 -30.41
C VAL A 579 -8.08 1.52 -29.12
N LEU A 580 -7.54 0.94 -28.05
CA LEU A 580 -8.17 0.92 -26.73
C LEU A 580 -8.11 2.28 -26.00
N GLY A 581 -7.53 3.31 -26.60
CA GLY A 581 -7.48 4.67 -26.05
C GLY A 581 -6.19 5.02 -25.32
N ALA A 582 -5.11 4.25 -25.49
CA ALA A 582 -3.82 4.59 -24.89
C ALA A 582 -3.25 5.90 -25.47
N ASP A 583 -2.89 6.83 -24.59
CA ASP A 583 -2.17 8.07 -24.93
C ASP A 583 -0.68 7.82 -25.20
N PHE A 584 -0.11 6.75 -24.66
CA PHE A 584 1.26 6.31 -24.88
C PHE A 584 1.40 4.82 -24.58
N VAL A 585 2.51 4.20 -25.01
CA VAL A 585 2.82 2.81 -24.69
C VAL A 585 4.14 2.68 -23.94
N VAL A 586 4.23 1.68 -23.06
CA VAL A 586 5.45 1.36 -22.31
C VAL A 586 5.79 -0.10 -22.55
N THR A 587 7.07 -0.37 -22.83
CA THR A 587 7.57 -1.73 -23.02
C THR A 587 8.58 -2.10 -21.93
N GLY A 588 8.64 -3.40 -21.61
CA GLY A 588 9.54 -3.96 -20.60
C GLY A 588 10.31 -5.15 -21.16
N SER A 589 9.66 -6.31 -21.25
CA SER A 589 10.28 -7.58 -21.66
C SER A 589 11.21 -7.44 -22.87
N VAL A 590 10.73 -6.83 -23.96
CA VAL A 590 11.49 -6.70 -25.22
C VAL A 590 12.81 -5.94 -25.03
N ASN A 591 12.84 -4.94 -24.14
CA ASN A 591 14.01 -4.13 -23.89
C ASN A 591 15.09 -4.92 -23.13
N GLN A 592 14.72 -5.95 -22.37
CA GLN A 592 15.67 -6.81 -21.66
C GLN A 592 16.54 -7.63 -22.62
N CYS A 593 16.04 -7.91 -23.83
CA CYS A 593 16.77 -8.63 -24.88
C CYS A 593 17.41 -7.65 -25.87
N SER A 594 18.21 -6.73 -25.33
CA SER A 594 18.96 -5.70 -26.08
C SER A 594 20.42 -5.66 -25.64
N PRO A 595 21.33 -5.10 -26.46
CA PRO A 595 22.71 -4.87 -26.03
C PRO A 595 22.82 -4.00 -24.79
N GLU A 596 21.96 -3.00 -24.67
CA GLU A 596 22.02 -2.02 -23.58
C GLU A 596 21.52 -2.56 -22.24
N ALA A 597 20.66 -3.59 -22.21
CA ALA A 597 20.12 -4.11 -20.95
C ALA A 597 21.22 -4.65 -20.01
N GLY A 598 21.14 -4.29 -18.73
CA GLY A 598 22.07 -4.68 -17.66
C GLY A 598 21.85 -6.11 -17.15
N THR A 599 21.99 -7.09 -18.04
CA THR A 599 21.91 -8.52 -17.70
C THR A 599 22.92 -9.32 -18.52
N SER A 600 23.17 -10.58 -18.15
CA SER A 600 24.18 -11.40 -18.80
C SER A 600 23.86 -11.72 -20.26
N CYS A 601 24.90 -11.94 -21.08
CA CYS A 601 24.73 -12.38 -22.47
C CYS A 601 23.95 -13.70 -22.55
N GLU A 602 24.18 -14.63 -21.62
CA GLU A 602 23.46 -15.91 -21.53
C GLU A 602 21.95 -15.70 -21.35
N VAL A 603 21.53 -14.73 -20.51
CA VAL A 603 20.11 -14.36 -20.37
C VAL A 603 19.58 -13.76 -21.66
N LYS A 604 20.35 -12.91 -22.35
CA LYS A 604 19.92 -12.32 -23.64
C LYS A 604 19.76 -13.39 -24.73
N ASP A 605 20.68 -14.36 -24.80
CA ASP A 605 20.59 -15.53 -25.68
C ASP A 605 19.35 -16.38 -25.34
N MET A 606 19.03 -16.58 -24.05
CA MET A 606 17.80 -17.24 -23.62
C MET A 606 16.55 -16.50 -24.09
N LEU A 607 16.48 -15.19 -23.83
CA LEU A 607 15.33 -14.35 -24.17
C LEU A 607 15.07 -14.32 -25.67
N ALA A 608 16.11 -14.28 -26.50
CA ALA A 608 15.99 -14.28 -27.96
C ALA A 608 15.36 -15.56 -28.54
N GLY A 609 15.40 -16.67 -27.79
CA GLY A 609 14.86 -17.98 -28.17
C GLY A 609 13.50 -18.36 -27.58
N LEU A 610 12.85 -17.44 -26.86
CA LEU A 610 11.51 -17.66 -26.28
C LEU A 610 10.40 -17.51 -27.33
N ASP A 611 9.34 -18.30 -27.21
CA ASP A 611 8.05 -18.07 -27.87
C ASP A 611 7.00 -17.61 -26.84
N VAL A 612 5.79 -17.28 -27.29
CA VAL A 612 4.71 -16.68 -26.48
C VAL A 612 4.34 -17.55 -25.27
N GLN A 613 4.43 -18.88 -25.39
CA GLN A 613 4.07 -19.83 -24.33
C GLN A 613 5.23 -20.17 -23.38
N ASP A 614 6.41 -19.58 -23.58
CA ASP A 614 7.63 -19.93 -22.84
C ASP A 614 7.81 -19.15 -21.53
N THR A 615 6.73 -18.56 -21.00
CA THR A 615 6.67 -17.92 -19.68
C THR A 615 5.79 -18.69 -18.70
N ALA A 616 5.94 -18.41 -17.41
CA ALA A 616 5.10 -18.96 -16.36
C ALA A 616 5.03 -18.01 -15.17
N TYR A 617 3.98 -18.15 -14.35
CA TYR A 617 3.91 -17.47 -13.07
C TYR A 617 4.63 -18.27 -11.97
N ALA A 618 5.45 -17.56 -11.19
CA ALA A 618 6.12 -18.06 -9.99
C ALA A 618 5.79 -17.17 -8.79
N PRO A 619 5.99 -17.63 -7.54
CA PRO A 619 5.89 -16.77 -6.36
C PRO A 619 6.86 -15.59 -6.44
N ALA A 620 6.48 -14.44 -5.91
CA ALA A 620 7.35 -13.29 -5.73
C ALA A 620 8.22 -13.48 -4.47
N GLY A 621 9.52 -13.21 -4.53
CA GLY A 621 10.42 -13.44 -3.39
C GLY A 621 10.32 -12.38 -2.29
N ASP A 622 9.93 -11.16 -2.64
CA ASP A 622 9.72 -10.02 -1.75
C ASP A 622 8.40 -10.13 -0.96
N MET A 623 7.35 -10.69 -1.57
CA MET A 623 6.04 -10.93 -0.98
C MET A 623 5.67 -12.42 -0.95
N PHE A 624 6.66 -13.26 -0.62
CA PHE A 624 6.56 -14.72 -0.72
C PHE A 624 5.44 -15.28 0.16
N GLU A 625 5.35 -14.85 1.40
CA GLU A 625 4.38 -15.32 2.39
C GLU A 625 2.94 -14.96 2.01
N LEU A 626 2.75 -13.82 1.33
CA LEU A 626 1.46 -13.31 0.87
C LEU A 626 0.94 -14.04 -0.37
N GLY A 627 1.81 -14.81 -1.06
CA GLY A 627 1.45 -15.52 -2.28
C GLY A 627 1.34 -14.62 -3.51
N ALA A 628 1.99 -13.44 -3.47
CA ALA A 628 2.14 -12.62 -4.65
C ALA A 628 2.88 -13.40 -5.75
N ARG A 629 2.60 -13.07 -7.01
CA ARG A 629 3.15 -13.77 -8.17
C ARG A 629 3.90 -12.82 -9.08
N VAL A 630 4.89 -13.39 -9.75
CA VAL A 630 5.64 -12.74 -10.82
C VAL A 630 5.58 -13.59 -12.07
N GLN A 631 5.64 -12.97 -13.24
CA GLN A 631 5.80 -13.67 -14.51
C GLN A 631 7.28 -13.74 -14.92
N VAL A 632 7.73 -14.96 -15.23
CA VAL A 632 9.13 -15.30 -15.49
C VAL A 632 9.28 -16.22 -16.69
N ALA A 633 10.48 -16.26 -17.29
CA ALA A 633 10.81 -17.24 -18.31
C ALA A 633 10.73 -18.67 -17.75
N ARG A 634 10.16 -19.58 -18.55
CA ARG A 634 10.01 -21.01 -18.25
C ARG A 634 10.95 -21.87 -19.09
N LYS A 635 11.14 -21.55 -20.36
CA LYS A 635 12.02 -22.33 -21.24
C LYS A 635 13.49 -22.08 -20.90
N GLY A 636 14.26 -23.16 -20.80
CA GLY A 636 15.69 -23.11 -20.51
C GLY A 636 16.06 -22.90 -19.03
N THR A 637 15.09 -22.83 -18.12
CA THR A 637 15.31 -22.75 -16.66
C THR A 637 14.28 -23.62 -15.92
N LEU A 638 14.64 -24.12 -14.73
CA LEU A 638 13.71 -24.81 -13.83
C LEU A 638 13.24 -23.92 -12.69
N PHE A 639 13.68 -22.66 -12.64
CA PHE A 639 13.32 -21.72 -11.58
C PHE A 639 11.81 -21.67 -11.30
N PRO A 640 10.89 -21.52 -12.27
CA PRO A 640 9.46 -21.40 -11.96
C PRO A 640 8.92 -22.65 -11.27
N ALA A 641 9.35 -23.84 -11.69
CA ALA A 641 8.93 -25.10 -11.07
C ALA A 641 9.48 -25.23 -9.64
N ARG A 642 10.76 -24.88 -9.43
CA ARG A 642 11.43 -24.92 -8.13
C ARG A 642 10.81 -23.91 -7.15
N ALA A 643 10.60 -22.67 -7.59
CA ALA A 643 9.99 -21.61 -6.80
C ALA A 643 8.55 -21.97 -6.36
N ASN A 644 7.73 -22.49 -7.29
CA ASN A 644 6.38 -22.96 -6.95
C ASN A 644 6.42 -24.14 -5.95
N LYS A 645 7.39 -25.07 -6.09
CA LYS A 645 7.57 -26.16 -5.12
C LYS A 645 7.93 -25.64 -3.73
N LEU A 646 8.85 -24.69 -3.61
CA LEU A 646 9.20 -24.06 -2.32
C LEU A 646 7.99 -23.40 -1.67
N TYR A 647 7.18 -22.68 -2.44
CA TYR A 647 5.96 -22.06 -1.91
C TYR A 647 4.92 -23.09 -1.45
N GLN A 648 4.71 -24.17 -2.23
CA GLN A 648 3.83 -25.27 -1.82
C GLN A 648 4.28 -25.92 -0.52
N LEU A 649 5.60 -26.10 -0.32
CA LEU A 649 6.14 -26.63 0.92
C LEU A 649 5.92 -25.66 2.09
N TYR A 650 6.20 -24.37 1.90
CA TYR A 650 5.93 -23.34 2.91
C TYR A 650 4.45 -23.27 3.33
N ARG A 651 3.54 -23.51 2.40
CA ARG A 651 2.09 -23.55 2.67
C ARG A 651 1.65 -24.77 3.48
N ARG A 652 2.40 -25.89 3.40
CA ARG A 652 2.03 -27.18 3.99
C ARG A 652 2.72 -27.47 5.32
N HIS A 653 3.90 -26.90 5.54
CA HIS A 653 4.73 -27.20 6.71
C HIS A 653 4.94 -25.95 7.57
N GLY A 654 5.05 -26.16 8.89
CA GLY A 654 5.34 -25.12 9.87
C GLY A 654 6.83 -24.84 10.05
N SER A 655 7.71 -25.72 9.57
CA SER A 655 9.16 -25.61 9.75
C SER A 655 9.93 -26.39 8.68
N LEU A 656 11.24 -26.12 8.55
CA LEU A 656 12.14 -26.90 7.69
C LEU A 656 12.27 -28.36 8.17
N ASP A 657 12.10 -28.62 9.47
CA ASP A 657 12.28 -29.93 10.09
C ASP A 657 11.13 -30.91 9.84
N GLU A 658 9.97 -30.39 9.44
CA GLU A 658 8.83 -31.20 9.01
C GLU A 658 8.96 -31.72 7.57
N LEU A 659 9.97 -31.28 6.81
CA LEU A 659 10.19 -31.74 5.44
C LEU A 659 10.76 -33.16 5.43
N ASP A 660 10.21 -34.04 4.58
CA ASP A 660 10.71 -35.40 4.44
C ASP A 660 12.18 -35.43 3.93
N PRO A 661 12.95 -36.48 4.28
CA PRO A 661 14.38 -36.52 3.96
C PRO A 661 14.73 -36.34 2.47
N ASP A 662 13.89 -36.84 1.56
CA ASP A 662 14.16 -36.77 0.12
C ASP A 662 13.85 -35.39 -0.45
N THR A 663 12.79 -34.74 0.03
CA THR A 663 12.51 -33.33 -0.26
C THR A 663 13.63 -32.44 0.26
N ARG A 664 14.09 -32.64 1.51
CA ARG A 664 15.22 -31.87 2.09
C ARG A 664 16.48 -32.01 1.24
N ARG A 665 16.84 -33.25 0.88
CA ARG A 665 18.00 -33.56 0.04
C ARG A 665 17.89 -32.92 -1.34
N THR A 666 16.70 -32.99 -1.96
CA THR A 666 16.45 -32.37 -3.27
C THR A 666 16.68 -30.86 -3.23
N ILE A 667 16.15 -30.16 -2.22
CA ILE A 667 16.31 -28.71 -2.12
C ILE A 667 17.77 -28.35 -1.89
N GLN A 668 18.43 -28.98 -0.93
CA GLN A 668 19.81 -28.67 -0.57
C GLN A 668 20.79 -29.00 -1.72
N ASP A 669 20.68 -30.19 -2.32
CA ASP A 669 21.66 -30.66 -3.31
C ASP A 669 21.39 -30.13 -4.72
N ARG A 670 20.11 -29.93 -5.08
CA ARG A 670 19.73 -29.59 -6.47
C ARG A 670 19.33 -28.14 -6.65
N TYR A 671 18.63 -27.54 -5.68
CA TYR A 671 18.12 -26.17 -5.81
C TYR A 671 19.15 -25.18 -5.27
N PHE A 672 19.52 -25.34 -3.99
CA PHE A 672 20.39 -24.39 -3.29
C PHE A 672 21.86 -24.68 -3.58
N ARG A 673 22.20 -25.96 -3.78
CA ARG A 673 23.57 -26.49 -3.78
C ARG A 673 24.34 -26.08 -2.52
N ARG A 674 23.61 -26.06 -1.40
CA ARG A 674 24.02 -25.64 -0.05
C ARG A 674 23.08 -26.29 0.95
N SER A 675 23.54 -26.52 2.18
CA SER A 675 22.67 -26.95 3.27
C SER A 675 21.72 -25.83 3.71
N PHE A 676 20.68 -26.20 4.44
CA PHE A 676 19.80 -25.20 5.07
C PHE A 676 20.53 -24.37 6.12
N GLU A 677 21.48 -24.95 6.85
CA GLU A 677 22.31 -24.24 7.81
C GLU A 677 23.17 -23.17 7.12
N GLU A 678 23.85 -23.51 6.02
CA GLU A 678 24.66 -22.55 5.26
C GLU A 678 23.81 -21.39 4.73
N VAL A 679 22.65 -21.69 4.15
CA VAL A 679 21.71 -20.66 3.66
C VAL A 679 21.19 -19.79 4.80
N TRP A 680 20.90 -20.38 5.96
CA TRP A 680 20.47 -19.63 7.12
C TRP A 680 21.58 -18.74 7.69
N ASP A 681 22.83 -19.20 7.69
CA ASP A 681 23.97 -18.41 8.13
C ASP A 681 24.21 -17.18 7.23
N GLU A 682 24.14 -17.37 5.91
CA GLU A 682 24.18 -16.24 4.94
C GLU A 682 23.03 -15.25 5.17
N THR A 683 21.81 -15.78 5.35
CA THR A 683 20.61 -14.95 5.56
C THR A 683 20.68 -14.19 6.89
N ARG A 684 21.16 -14.84 7.95
CA ARG A 684 21.37 -14.23 9.27
C ARG A 684 22.39 -13.09 9.19
N ALA A 685 23.51 -13.29 8.50
CA ALA A 685 24.51 -12.25 8.33
C ALA A 685 23.96 -11.02 7.59
N TYR A 686 23.18 -11.25 6.53
CA TYR A 686 22.50 -10.18 5.78
C TYR A 686 21.50 -9.41 6.66
N LEU A 687 20.61 -10.12 7.37
CA LEU A 687 19.60 -9.49 8.22
C LEU A 687 20.22 -8.77 9.42
N ALA A 688 21.30 -9.29 10.00
CA ALA A 688 22.01 -8.62 11.09
C ALA A 688 22.52 -7.23 10.67
N ALA A 689 23.01 -7.10 9.43
CA ALA A 689 23.56 -5.84 8.92
C ALA A 689 22.49 -4.83 8.49
N ARG A 690 21.33 -5.29 8.01
CA ARG A 690 20.33 -4.41 7.36
C ARG A 690 18.97 -4.37 8.05
N ARG A 691 18.56 -5.45 8.72
CA ARG A 691 17.21 -5.63 9.28
C ARG A 691 17.26 -6.42 10.60
N PRO A 692 17.92 -5.90 11.66
CA PRO A 692 18.13 -6.63 12.91
C PRO A 692 16.82 -7.02 13.61
N ALA A 693 15.76 -6.22 13.47
CA ALA A 693 14.43 -6.54 14.00
C ALA A 693 13.79 -7.76 13.30
N GLU A 694 13.98 -7.90 11.98
CA GLU A 694 13.49 -9.08 11.23
C GLU A 694 14.25 -10.34 11.64
N LEU A 695 15.57 -10.22 11.88
CA LEU A 695 16.38 -11.33 12.38
C LEU A 695 15.89 -11.83 13.74
N SER A 696 15.68 -10.93 14.71
CA SER A 696 15.19 -11.30 16.04
C SER A 696 13.85 -12.05 15.96
N ARG A 697 12.91 -11.55 15.16
CA ARG A 697 11.61 -12.23 14.95
C ARG A 697 11.75 -13.61 14.30
N ALA A 698 12.75 -13.83 13.47
CA ALA A 698 12.95 -15.08 12.74
C ALA A 698 13.70 -16.16 13.54
N GLN A 699 14.48 -15.78 14.55
CA GLN A 699 15.22 -16.73 15.38
C GLN A 699 14.29 -17.63 16.20
N ASP A 700 13.17 -17.08 16.66
CA ASP A 700 12.21 -17.78 17.52
C ASP A 700 10.97 -18.32 16.79
N ASP A 701 10.89 -18.12 15.46
CA ASP A 701 9.77 -18.57 14.61
C ASP A 701 10.27 -19.51 13.50
N PRO A 702 10.13 -20.85 13.67
CA PRO A 702 10.56 -21.84 12.69
C PRO A 702 9.93 -21.66 11.30
N ARG A 703 8.71 -21.12 11.25
CA ARG A 703 7.99 -20.88 9.99
C ARG A 703 8.56 -19.68 9.27
N ARG A 704 8.88 -18.62 10.01
CA ARG A 704 9.53 -17.42 9.46
C ARG A 704 10.96 -17.72 9.01
N LYS A 705 11.71 -18.52 9.78
CA LYS A 705 13.02 -19.05 9.35
C LYS A 705 12.91 -19.83 8.03
N MET A 706 11.91 -20.72 7.91
CA MET A 706 11.66 -21.46 6.67
C MET A 706 11.38 -20.52 5.49
N ALA A 707 10.53 -19.50 5.67
CA ALA A 707 10.25 -18.52 4.63
C ALA A 707 11.53 -17.79 4.17
N LEU A 708 12.35 -17.32 5.11
CA LEU A 708 13.60 -16.61 4.82
C LEU A 708 14.62 -17.49 4.08
N VAL A 709 14.78 -18.74 4.51
CA VAL A 709 15.65 -19.73 3.82
C VAL A 709 15.15 -19.99 2.40
N PHE A 710 13.84 -20.03 2.17
CA PHE A 710 13.30 -20.18 0.81
C PHE A 710 13.43 -18.91 -0.02
N ARG A 711 13.22 -17.73 0.57
CA ARG A 711 13.38 -16.41 -0.07
C ARG A 711 14.82 -16.19 -0.57
N TRP A 712 15.82 -16.74 0.14
CA TRP A 712 17.21 -16.73 -0.32
C TRP A 712 17.36 -17.28 -1.75
N TYR A 713 16.62 -18.32 -2.14
CA TYR A 713 16.68 -18.89 -3.48
C TYR A 713 16.28 -17.90 -4.57
N PHE A 714 15.31 -17.01 -4.30
CA PHE A 714 14.86 -15.98 -5.24
C PHE A 714 15.94 -14.92 -5.43
N VAL A 715 16.54 -14.45 -4.33
CA VAL A 715 17.67 -13.50 -4.40
C VAL A 715 18.87 -14.12 -5.10
N HIS A 716 19.18 -15.39 -4.81
CA HIS A 716 20.29 -16.11 -5.41
C HIS A 716 20.07 -16.35 -6.91
N SER A 717 18.88 -16.80 -7.33
CA SER A 717 18.54 -17.07 -8.73
C SER A 717 18.57 -15.83 -9.63
N ILE A 718 18.15 -14.67 -9.12
CA ILE A 718 18.29 -13.38 -9.80
C ILE A 718 19.77 -13.05 -10.01
N ARG A 719 20.59 -13.13 -8.95
CA ARG A 719 22.03 -12.85 -9.02
C ARG A 719 22.74 -13.76 -10.03
N LEU A 720 22.43 -15.05 -10.02
CA LEU A 720 22.98 -16.01 -10.98
C LEU A 720 22.68 -15.63 -12.43
N ALA A 721 21.46 -15.14 -12.69
CA ALA A 721 21.04 -14.70 -14.02
C ALA A 721 21.75 -13.40 -14.44
N LEU A 722 21.86 -12.42 -13.54
CA LEU A 722 22.56 -11.16 -13.79
C LEU A 722 24.06 -11.38 -14.10
N GLU A 723 24.72 -12.24 -13.31
CA GLU A 723 26.15 -12.55 -13.46
C GLU A 723 26.43 -13.54 -14.60
N GLY A 724 25.42 -14.27 -15.10
CA GLY A 724 25.60 -15.27 -16.14
C GLY A 724 26.44 -16.46 -15.68
N VAL A 725 26.27 -16.90 -14.43
CA VAL A 725 27.09 -17.97 -13.83
C VAL A 725 26.96 -19.29 -14.63
N PRO A 726 28.05 -19.82 -15.21
CA PRO A 726 28.01 -21.04 -16.01
C PRO A 726 27.50 -22.26 -15.22
N GLY A 727 26.76 -23.16 -15.89
CA GLY A 727 26.23 -24.38 -15.26
C GLY A 727 25.11 -24.15 -14.23
N ARG A 728 24.66 -22.90 -14.05
CA ARG A 728 23.55 -22.51 -13.16
C ARG A 728 22.32 -21.98 -13.90
N ARG A 729 22.29 -22.08 -15.24
CA ARG A 729 21.15 -21.68 -16.09
C ARG A 729 19.80 -22.24 -15.63
N VAL A 730 19.80 -23.47 -15.11
CA VAL A 730 18.60 -24.14 -14.55
C VAL A 730 17.98 -23.40 -13.36
N ASP A 731 18.71 -22.49 -12.73
CA ASP A 731 18.29 -21.70 -11.58
C ASP A 731 18.03 -20.23 -11.93
N TYR A 732 18.20 -19.80 -13.18
CA TYR A 732 18.04 -18.38 -13.52
C TYR A 732 16.59 -17.95 -13.33
N GLN A 733 16.38 -16.93 -12.49
CA GLN A 733 15.12 -16.19 -12.42
C GLN A 733 15.21 -15.01 -13.39
N ILE A 734 14.44 -15.09 -14.48
CA ILE A 734 14.40 -14.07 -15.52
C ILE A 734 12.96 -13.57 -15.61
N HIS A 735 12.70 -12.35 -15.13
CA HIS A 735 11.38 -11.73 -15.26
C HIS A 735 11.07 -11.44 -16.72
N CYS A 736 10.06 -12.10 -17.27
CA CYS A 736 9.73 -12.02 -18.70
C CYS A 736 8.26 -12.39 -18.90
N GLY A 737 7.56 -11.61 -19.72
CA GLY A 737 6.17 -11.87 -20.15
C GLY A 737 6.07 -12.30 -21.62
N PRO A 738 4.88 -12.69 -22.09
CA PRO A 738 4.65 -13.21 -23.45
C PRO A 738 4.99 -12.21 -24.56
N ALA A 739 5.09 -10.92 -24.23
CA ALA A 739 5.57 -9.88 -25.13
C ALA A 739 6.94 -10.20 -25.74
N MET A 740 7.85 -10.87 -25.02
CA MET A 740 9.14 -11.28 -25.58
C MET A 740 8.98 -12.29 -26.72
N GLY A 741 8.15 -13.31 -26.52
CA GLY A 741 7.87 -14.31 -27.55
C GLY A 741 7.20 -13.71 -28.78
N SER A 742 6.23 -12.82 -28.56
CA SER A 742 5.60 -12.06 -29.66
C SER A 742 6.63 -11.22 -30.43
N PHE A 743 7.53 -10.55 -29.71
CA PHE A 743 8.61 -9.78 -30.33
C PHE A 743 9.60 -10.66 -31.08
N ASN A 744 9.99 -11.81 -30.56
CA ASN A 744 10.89 -12.73 -31.27
C ASN A 744 10.32 -13.16 -32.62
N ARG A 745 9.01 -13.44 -32.68
CA ARG A 745 8.32 -13.75 -33.94
C ARG A 745 8.34 -12.57 -34.91
N TYR A 746 8.08 -11.36 -34.42
CA TYR A 746 8.16 -10.14 -35.25
C TYR A 746 9.59 -9.86 -35.70
N ALA A 747 10.57 -9.91 -34.80
CA ALA A 747 11.98 -9.65 -35.04
C ALA A 747 12.56 -10.56 -36.13
N ALA A 748 12.14 -11.83 -36.17
CA ALA A 748 12.51 -12.76 -37.24
C ALA A 748 12.08 -12.29 -38.64
N THR A 749 10.98 -11.55 -38.75
CA THR A 749 10.49 -11.03 -40.04
C THR A 749 11.21 -9.76 -40.51
N ILE A 750 11.90 -9.06 -39.61
CA ILE A 750 12.55 -7.77 -39.88
C ILE A 750 14.07 -7.80 -39.71
N GLY A 751 14.67 -9.00 -39.68
CA GLY A 751 16.12 -9.17 -39.59
C GLY A 751 16.73 -8.80 -38.23
N LEU A 752 15.94 -8.85 -37.14
CA LEU A 752 16.40 -8.58 -35.77
C LEU A 752 16.42 -9.85 -34.90
N ALA A 753 16.63 -11.01 -35.52
CA ALA A 753 16.63 -12.29 -34.82
C ALA A 753 17.77 -12.39 -33.78
N ASP A 754 18.97 -11.89 -34.09
CA ASP A 754 20.07 -11.78 -33.13
C ASP A 754 19.82 -10.60 -32.18
N TRP A 755 19.94 -10.84 -30.87
CA TRP A 755 19.73 -9.78 -29.88
C TRP A 755 20.81 -8.69 -29.93
N ARG A 756 21.97 -8.99 -30.52
CA ARG A 756 23.05 -8.02 -30.70
C ARG A 756 22.64 -6.84 -31.60
N ASP A 757 21.64 -7.03 -32.45
CA ASP A 757 21.08 -6.00 -33.33
C ASP A 757 19.82 -5.32 -32.74
N ARG A 758 19.32 -5.80 -31.59
CA ARG A 758 18.07 -5.35 -30.95
C ARG A 758 18.28 -4.14 -30.04
N HIS A 759 18.84 -3.08 -30.60
CA HIS A 759 19.01 -1.85 -29.86
C HIS A 759 17.66 -1.25 -29.41
N VAL A 760 17.59 -0.74 -28.19
CA VAL A 760 16.30 -0.32 -27.57
C VAL A 760 15.55 0.78 -28.33
N ASP A 761 16.27 1.71 -28.94
CA ASP A 761 15.74 2.74 -29.84
C ASP A 761 15.22 2.15 -31.16
N VAL A 762 15.91 1.14 -31.71
CA VAL A 762 15.48 0.39 -32.89
C VAL A 762 14.23 -0.43 -32.60
N ILE A 763 14.14 -1.08 -31.42
CA ILE A 763 12.93 -1.78 -30.98
C ILE A 763 11.74 -0.79 -30.98
N ALA A 764 11.90 0.37 -30.35
CA ALA A 764 10.87 1.40 -30.28
C ALA A 764 10.43 1.87 -31.68
N GLU A 765 11.40 2.18 -32.55
CA GLU A 765 11.15 2.57 -33.95
C GLU A 765 10.35 1.50 -34.72
N ARG A 766 10.75 0.23 -34.60
CA ARG A 766 10.08 -0.87 -35.32
C ARG A 766 8.69 -1.17 -34.79
N LEU A 767 8.45 -1.01 -33.50
CA LEU A 767 7.12 -1.19 -32.91
C LEU A 767 6.19 -0.04 -33.30
N MET A 768 6.65 1.21 -33.19
CA MET A 768 5.84 2.40 -33.49
C MET A 768 5.52 2.53 -34.98
N SER A 769 6.53 2.42 -35.85
CA SER A 769 6.35 2.48 -37.31
C SER A 769 5.52 1.29 -37.81
N GLY A 770 5.72 0.11 -37.23
CA GLY A 770 4.87 -1.04 -37.50
C GLY A 770 3.42 -0.81 -37.10
N ALA A 771 3.17 -0.30 -35.89
CA ALA A 771 1.82 -0.05 -35.38
C ALA A 771 1.06 0.95 -36.26
N ALA A 772 1.73 2.02 -36.70
CA ALA A 772 1.14 2.99 -37.64
C ALA A 772 0.75 2.32 -38.96
N GLY A 773 1.61 1.45 -39.50
CA GLY A 773 1.32 0.66 -40.68
C GLY A 773 0.14 -0.32 -40.49
N VAL A 774 0.04 -0.98 -39.33
CA VAL A 774 -1.08 -1.87 -38.99
C VAL A 774 -2.39 -1.10 -38.99
N LEU A 775 -2.46 0.03 -38.27
CA LEU A 775 -3.67 0.84 -38.18
C LEU A 775 -4.09 1.39 -39.55
N ASP A 776 -3.14 1.93 -40.30
CA ASP A 776 -3.38 2.43 -41.66
C ASP A 776 -3.94 1.33 -42.58
N ALA A 777 -3.34 0.14 -42.57
CA ALA A 777 -3.81 -0.98 -43.38
C ALA A 777 -5.22 -1.45 -42.97
N ARG A 778 -5.56 -1.43 -41.68
CA ARG A 778 -6.89 -1.84 -41.17
C ARG A 778 -7.96 -0.81 -41.52
N LEU A 779 -7.69 0.48 -41.37
CA LEU A 779 -8.61 1.57 -41.74
C LEU A 779 -8.92 1.58 -43.24
N ARG A 780 -7.92 1.28 -44.09
CA ARG A 780 -8.15 1.10 -45.53
C ARG A 780 -9.10 -0.05 -45.85
N ARG A 781 -9.05 -1.15 -45.10
CA ARG A 781 -9.93 -2.31 -45.32
C ARG A 781 -11.39 -2.05 -44.91
N THR A 782 -11.63 -1.13 -43.99
CA THR A 782 -12.99 -0.79 -43.51
C THR A 782 -13.65 0.34 -44.31
N GLY A 783 -12.98 0.90 -45.33
CA GLY A 783 -13.52 1.99 -46.15
C GLY A 783 -13.58 3.34 -45.45
N ALA A 784 -12.91 3.50 -44.30
CA ALA A 784 -13.00 4.67 -43.43
C ALA A 784 -11.98 5.78 -43.77
N ARG A 785 -11.72 6.06 -45.05
CA ARG A 785 -10.79 7.12 -45.49
C ARG A 785 -11.45 8.11 -46.43
#